data_AF-A0A3P9N0X9-F1
#
_entry.id   AF-A0A3P9N0X9-F1
#
_cell.length_a   1.000
_cell.length_b   1.000
_cell.length_c   1.000
_cell.angle_alpha   90.00
_cell.angle_beta   90.00
_cell.angle_gamma   90.00
#
_symmetry.space_group_name_H-M   'P 1'
#
loop_
_entity.id
_entity.type
_entity.pdbx_description
1 polymer ?
#
loop_
_entity_poly.entity_id
_entity_poly.type
_entity_poly.pdbx_seq_one_letter_code
_entity_poly.pdbx_strand_id
1 'polypeptide(L)'
;MAGRSRRAWFSVLLGLVVGFTLASRLILPKATELKRAGQKRKANPAACGLHGGLRNEHGGVLWASQADGSPTTVKPHSSSKNFLFVGVMTAQKYLNSRAVAAHRTWAQTIPGRVEFFSSEGSDTSIPIPIVALRNVDDSYPPQKKSFMMLKYMHDHYLDKYEWFMRADDDVYIKSERLESFLRSLNSSEAIFLGQTGMGARDELGKLALEPGENFCMGGPGVIMSREVLRRMVPHIRECLQEMYTTHEDVEVGRCVRRFAKVQCVWSYEMQQLFYENYEPNKKGYIRDLHNSKIHRAITLHPNKNPPYQYRLHSYLLSRKIADLRHRTIQLHREIVQMGRYGAAEPTREDLQLGIPPSFMRFHPHQREEVLEWEFLTGKYLFSSSDSQPPRRGMDSSQRQALDDIIMQVMEMINANAKTRGRVIDFKEIQYGYRRVNPLYGAEYVLDLLLLYKKHKGKTMTVPVRRHAYLQQTFSQIQFREEDEMDARALASHINQESDSLSFLSNSLKMLVPFKLTSSGQDQREPKESKVNILVPLSGRYDIFVRFMANFEKVCLIPNLNVKLLILLFSTDNNTERVKQVELMREYHLKYPRADMEIKPVAGSFSRALALEVGSLHFSNDSLLFYCDVDLLFSSDFLKRCRTNTALGEQAYFPIIFSQYDPKVVYSGKVPSNNHYVFTSKTGLWRTYGFGIVCVYKGDLIRAGGFDTSIQGWGLEDVDLYNKFVQSGIKLFRSTDTGIVHVHHPVICDPNLEAKQYKMCLGSKASSYGSTQQLSELWLEKNDHGFGRLASSNASVRTA
;
A
#
# COMPACT_ATOMS: atom_id res chain seq x y z
N MET A 1 -35.45 -40.44 -58.64
CA MET A 1 -33.98 -40.49 -58.56
C MET A 1 -33.57 -41.39 -57.40
N ALA A 2 -33.07 -42.57 -57.75
CA ALA A 2 -32.59 -43.58 -56.82
C ALA A 2 -31.18 -43.24 -56.31
N GLY A 3 -30.89 -43.71 -55.09
CA GLY A 3 -29.56 -44.16 -54.68
C GLY A 3 -28.53 -43.11 -54.26
N ARG A 4 -28.37 -42.90 -52.94
CA ARG A 4 -27.07 -42.79 -52.24
C ARG A 4 -27.26 -42.49 -50.75
N SER A 5 -27.37 -43.53 -49.92
CA SER A 5 -27.18 -43.38 -48.46
C SER A 5 -26.62 -44.64 -47.76
N ARG A 6 -25.99 -45.57 -48.49
CA ARG A 6 -25.42 -46.80 -47.88
C ARG A 6 -23.90 -46.82 -47.70
N ARG A 7 -23.14 -45.84 -48.24
CA ARG A 7 -21.66 -45.82 -48.12
C ARG A 7 -21.11 -45.19 -46.82
N ALA A 8 -21.83 -44.26 -46.20
CA ALA A 8 -21.33 -43.57 -45.00
C ALA A 8 -21.31 -44.49 -43.76
N TRP A 9 -22.37 -45.28 -43.57
CA TRP A 9 -22.48 -46.18 -42.42
C TRP A 9 -21.48 -47.35 -42.47
N PHE A 10 -21.20 -47.90 -43.65
CA PHE A 10 -20.18 -48.94 -43.81
C PHE A 10 -18.77 -48.45 -43.45
N SER A 11 -18.46 -47.18 -43.75
CA SER A 11 -17.14 -46.60 -43.44
C SER A 11 -16.94 -46.41 -41.93
N VAL A 12 -18.01 -46.01 -41.22
CA VAL A 12 -17.99 -45.86 -39.75
C VAL A 12 -17.91 -47.23 -39.06
N LEU A 13 -18.67 -48.22 -39.55
CA LEU A 13 -18.62 -49.58 -38.99
C LEU A 13 -17.25 -50.23 -39.22
N LEU A 14 -16.68 -50.04 -40.42
CA LEU A 14 -15.32 -50.53 -40.72
C LEU A 14 -14.28 -49.85 -39.84
N GLY A 15 -14.37 -48.54 -39.61
CA GLY A 15 -13.49 -47.82 -38.70
C GLY A 15 -13.57 -48.30 -37.25
N LEU A 16 -14.77 -48.62 -36.77
CA LEU A 16 -14.97 -49.18 -35.42
C LEU A 16 -14.41 -50.60 -35.29
N VAL A 17 -14.65 -51.46 -36.30
CA VAL A 17 -14.14 -52.84 -36.30
C VAL A 17 -12.62 -52.85 -36.40
N VAL A 18 -12.03 -52.02 -37.27
CA VAL A 18 -10.57 -51.90 -37.40
C VAL A 18 -9.95 -51.31 -36.13
N GLY A 19 -10.58 -50.28 -35.52
CA GLY A 19 -10.12 -49.70 -34.26
C GLY A 19 -10.16 -50.69 -33.09
N PHE A 20 -11.25 -51.48 -32.98
CA PHE A 20 -11.39 -52.47 -31.92
C PHE A 20 -10.46 -53.67 -32.12
N THR A 21 -10.26 -54.12 -33.35
CA THR A 21 -9.32 -55.21 -33.66
C THR A 21 -7.86 -54.80 -33.41
N LEU A 22 -7.46 -53.57 -33.77
CA LEU A 22 -6.14 -53.02 -33.43
C LEU A 22 -5.92 -52.89 -31.92
N ALA A 23 -6.92 -52.37 -31.19
CA ALA A 23 -6.83 -52.26 -29.73
C ALA A 23 -6.73 -53.64 -29.05
N SER A 24 -7.54 -54.61 -29.49
CA SER A 24 -7.54 -55.97 -28.93
C SER A 24 -6.28 -56.78 -29.25
N ARG A 25 -5.67 -56.58 -30.43
CA ARG A 25 -4.47 -57.32 -30.86
C ARG A 25 -3.15 -56.67 -30.42
N LEU A 26 -3.08 -55.35 -30.24
CA LEU A 26 -1.82 -54.66 -29.89
C LEU A 26 -1.75 -54.17 -28.44
N ILE A 27 -2.88 -53.78 -27.83
CA ILE A 27 -2.87 -53.11 -26.52
C ILE A 27 -3.14 -54.12 -25.40
N LEU A 28 -4.09 -55.05 -25.60
CA LEU A 28 -4.41 -56.06 -24.59
C LEU A 28 -3.24 -56.98 -24.21
N PRO A 29 -2.41 -57.49 -25.15
CA PRO A 29 -1.28 -58.35 -24.79
C PRO A 29 -0.24 -57.64 -23.92
N LYS A 30 0.03 -56.35 -24.19
CA LYS A 30 0.95 -55.52 -23.40
C LYS A 30 0.40 -55.21 -22.00
N ALA A 31 -0.90 -55.06 -21.85
CA ALA A 31 -1.53 -54.87 -20.54
C ALA A 31 -1.49 -56.15 -19.67
N THR A 32 -1.61 -57.33 -20.30
CA THR A 32 -1.49 -58.61 -19.58
C THR A 32 -0.06 -58.94 -19.13
N GLU A 33 0.96 -58.50 -19.88
CA GLU A 33 2.37 -58.62 -19.45
C GLU A 33 2.69 -57.71 -18.25
N LEU A 34 2.17 -56.47 -18.24
CA LEU A 34 2.33 -55.55 -17.10
C LEU A 34 1.61 -56.06 -15.84
N LYS A 35 0.47 -56.75 -15.99
CA LYS A 35 -0.25 -57.37 -14.87
C LYS A 35 0.47 -58.60 -14.30
N ARG A 36 1.12 -59.42 -15.14
CA ARG A 36 1.99 -60.53 -14.71
C ARG A 36 3.26 -60.05 -14.01
N ALA A 37 3.83 -58.92 -14.43
CA ALA A 37 4.97 -58.29 -13.75
C ALA A 37 4.59 -57.74 -12.35
N GLY A 38 3.35 -57.26 -12.18
CA GLY A 38 2.83 -56.77 -10.90
C GLY A 38 2.46 -57.88 -9.89
N GLN A 39 2.15 -59.10 -10.34
CA GLN A 39 1.76 -60.21 -9.46
C GLN A 39 2.95 -60.96 -8.82
N LYS A 40 4.19 -60.77 -9.29
CA LYS A 40 5.41 -61.39 -8.70
C LYS A 40 5.93 -60.69 -7.44
N ARG A 41 5.24 -59.65 -6.95
CA ARG A 41 5.58 -58.97 -5.68
C ARG A 41 4.34 -58.89 -4.78
N LYS A 42 3.96 -60.02 -4.17
CA LYS A 42 3.21 -60.02 -2.91
C LYS A 42 3.90 -60.95 -1.91
N ALA A 43 4.14 -60.38 -0.73
CA ALA A 43 4.79 -60.98 0.41
C ALA A 43 3.91 -62.04 1.09
N ASN A 44 4.58 -62.95 1.79
CA ASN A 44 3.98 -63.95 2.67
C ASN A 44 3.18 -63.30 3.82
N PRO A 45 2.07 -63.92 4.27
CA PRO A 45 1.18 -63.38 5.29
C PRO A 45 1.48 -63.98 6.67
N ALA A 46 1.55 -63.13 7.71
CA ALA A 46 1.26 -63.53 9.08
C ALA A 46 0.92 -62.31 9.95
N ALA A 47 -0.12 -62.49 10.77
CA ALA A 47 -0.59 -61.65 11.89
C ALA A 47 -1.47 -60.43 11.57
N CYS A 48 -2.78 -60.71 11.55
CA CYS A 48 -3.90 -59.79 11.70
C CYS A 48 -3.96 -59.14 13.10
N GLY A 49 -4.57 -57.95 13.15
CA GLY A 49 -5.13 -57.34 14.38
C GLY A 49 -5.86 -56.03 14.07
N LEU A 50 -7.19 -56.05 14.13
CA LEU A 50 -8.11 -54.93 13.91
C LEU A 50 -7.90 -53.79 14.93
N HIS A 51 -7.87 -52.53 14.48
CA HIS A 51 -8.87 -51.51 14.82
C HIS A 51 -8.66 -50.23 13.99
N GLY A 52 -9.74 -49.75 13.36
CA GLY A 52 -9.76 -48.56 12.51
C GLY A 52 -9.73 -47.25 13.29
N GLY A 53 -9.07 -46.25 12.70
CA GLY A 53 -9.08 -44.86 13.14
C GLY A 53 -8.46 -43.96 12.06
N LEU A 54 -9.21 -42.96 11.61
CA LEU A 54 -8.85 -41.97 10.59
C LEU A 54 -7.48 -41.32 10.87
N ARG A 55 -6.56 -41.39 9.90
CA ARG A 55 -5.28 -40.68 9.93
C ARG A 55 -5.36 -39.41 9.07
N ASN A 56 -5.27 -38.27 9.76
CA ASN A 56 -4.80 -36.99 9.23
C ASN A 56 -3.31 -37.13 8.86
N GLU A 57 -2.94 -36.90 7.60
CA GLU A 57 -1.54 -36.81 7.18
C GLU A 57 -1.11 -35.33 7.15
N HIS A 58 -0.40 -34.92 8.21
CA HIS A 58 0.58 -33.84 8.15
C HIS A 58 1.92 -34.45 7.74
N GLY A 59 2.59 -33.84 6.77
CA GLY A 59 3.92 -34.23 6.30
C GLY A 59 4.98 -33.95 7.36
N GLY A 60 5.15 -34.89 8.29
CA GLY A 60 6.32 -35.01 9.15
C GLY A 60 7.40 -35.85 8.45
N VAL A 61 8.61 -35.29 8.40
CA VAL A 61 9.82 -35.99 7.97
C VAL A 61 10.08 -37.16 8.93
N LEU A 62 10.14 -38.38 8.39
CA LEU A 62 10.51 -39.60 9.11
C LEU A 62 11.99 -39.52 9.56
N TRP A 63 12.22 -39.52 10.86
CA TRP A 63 13.51 -39.79 11.46
C TRP A 63 13.74 -41.30 11.52
N ALA A 64 14.93 -41.75 11.11
CA ALA A 64 15.36 -43.14 11.20
C ALA A 64 15.70 -43.52 12.66
N SER A 65 15.45 -44.78 12.99
CA SER A 65 15.72 -45.44 14.29
C SER A 65 17.15 -45.23 14.79
N GLN A 66 17.30 -44.85 16.06
CA GLN A 66 18.55 -44.88 16.81
C GLN A 66 19.03 -46.32 17.00
N ALA A 67 20.32 -46.54 16.75
CA ALA A 67 21.14 -47.52 17.46
C ALA A 67 22.26 -46.74 18.17
N ASP A 68 22.63 -47.21 19.35
CA ASP A 68 23.38 -46.55 20.42
C ASP A 68 24.62 -45.74 20.03
N GLY A 69 24.76 -44.55 20.63
CA GLY A 69 26.00 -43.79 20.65
C GLY A 69 25.83 -42.30 20.93
N SER A 70 26.16 -41.87 22.17
CA SER A 70 26.65 -40.55 22.61
C SER A 70 26.27 -39.26 21.81
N PRO A 71 25.74 -38.20 22.44
CA PRO A 71 25.35 -36.98 21.74
C PRO A 71 26.57 -36.17 21.28
N THR A 72 26.99 -36.33 20.03
CA THR A 72 27.78 -35.31 19.34
C THR A 72 26.88 -34.14 18.99
N THR A 73 27.09 -33.02 19.67
CA THR A 73 26.54 -31.71 19.32
C THR A 73 26.70 -31.45 17.81
N VAL A 74 25.57 -31.37 17.09
CA VAL A 74 25.56 -30.88 15.70
C VAL A 74 25.89 -29.39 15.75
N LYS A 75 27.13 -29.04 15.41
CA LYS A 75 27.52 -27.65 15.15
C LYS A 75 26.77 -27.15 13.91
N PRO A 76 26.29 -25.89 13.89
CA PRO A 76 25.80 -25.27 12.66
C PRO A 76 26.95 -25.27 11.64
N HIS A 77 26.68 -25.67 10.39
CA HIS A 77 27.65 -25.53 9.30
C HIS A 77 28.17 -24.09 9.27
N SER A 78 29.47 -23.89 9.52
CA SER A 78 30.07 -22.56 9.46
C SER A 78 29.88 -22.00 8.05
N SER A 79 29.33 -20.80 7.91
CA SER A 79 29.34 -20.06 6.66
C SER A 79 30.81 -19.94 6.19
N SER A 80 31.18 -20.71 5.17
CA SER A 80 32.48 -20.58 4.53
C SER A 80 32.62 -19.13 4.07
N LYS A 81 33.54 -18.37 4.70
CA LYS A 81 33.87 -16.99 4.28
C LYS A 81 34.46 -16.91 2.86
N ASN A 82 34.65 -18.05 2.21
CA ASN A 82 35.35 -18.23 0.94
C ASN A 82 34.43 -18.83 -0.14
N PHE A 83 33.12 -18.54 -0.10
CA PHE A 83 32.16 -19.15 -1.01
C PHE A 83 32.03 -18.39 -2.35
N LEU A 84 31.81 -17.08 -2.32
CA LEU A 84 31.55 -16.26 -3.51
C LEU A 84 32.45 -15.01 -3.58
N PHE A 85 33.08 -14.78 -4.73
CA PHE A 85 33.76 -13.52 -5.04
C PHE A 85 32.90 -12.71 -6.03
N VAL A 86 32.57 -11.46 -5.69
CA VAL A 86 31.80 -10.55 -6.57
C VAL A 86 32.67 -9.39 -7.01
N GLY A 87 32.97 -9.31 -8.31
CA GLY A 87 33.56 -8.13 -8.94
C GLY A 87 32.47 -7.19 -9.44
N VAL A 88 32.38 -6.01 -8.84
CA VAL A 88 31.44 -4.95 -9.24
C VAL A 88 32.16 -3.99 -10.15
N MET A 89 31.73 -3.91 -11.40
CA MET A 89 32.28 -2.98 -12.36
C MET A 89 31.66 -1.60 -12.17
N THR A 90 32.51 -0.58 -12.13
CA THR A 90 32.10 0.82 -12.00
C THR A 90 33.07 1.75 -12.74
N ALA A 91 32.89 3.05 -12.59
CA ALA A 91 33.73 4.09 -13.18
C ALA A 91 34.01 5.17 -12.12
N GLN A 92 35.06 5.97 -12.32
CA GLN A 92 35.49 7.00 -11.39
C GLN A 92 34.33 7.90 -10.92
N LYS A 93 33.46 8.31 -11.86
CA LYS A 93 32.29 9.16 -11.59
C LYS A 93 31.21 8.53 -10.68
N TYR A 94 31.18 7.20 -10.56
CA TYR A 94 30.16 6.48 -9.79
C TYR A 94 30.68 5.89 -8.47
N LEU A 95 32.00 5.97 -8.22
CA LEU A 95 32.60 5.46 -6.98
C LEU A 95 31.97 6.10 -5.74
N ASN A 96 31.85 7.43 -5.70
CA ASN A 96 31.25 8.17 -4.57
C ASN A 96 29.71 8.12 -4.50
N SER A 97 29.04 7.46 -5.45
CA SER A 97 27.57 7.43 -5.51
C SER A 97 27.02 6.01 -5.52
N ARG A 98 26.96 5.36 -6.69
CA ARG A 98 26.38 4.03 -6.86
C ARG A 98 27.20 2.95 -6.16
N ALA A 99 28.52 2.99 -6.28
CA ALA A 99 29.38 1.99 -5.65
C ALA A 99 29.31 2.05 -4.11
N VAL A 100 29.34 3.25 -3.51
CA VAL A 100 29.08 3.40 -2.06
C VAL A 100 27.70 2.84 -1.68
N ALA A 101 26.66 3.11 -2.46
CA ALA A 101 25.32 2.61 -2.15
C ALA A 101 25.22 1.08 -2.24
N ALA A 102 25.80 0.46 -3.26
CA ALA A 102 25.91 -1.01 -3.36
C ALA A 102 26.72 -1.59 -2.18
N HIS A 103 27.86 -0.96 -1.83
CA HIS A 103 28.72 -1.37 -0.72
C HIS A 103 27.98 -1.33 0.62
N ARG A 104 27.27 -0.23 0.92
CA ARG A 104 26.55 -0.04 2.19
C ARG A 104 25.24 -0.83 2.30
N THR A 105 24.80 -1.46 1.22
CA THR A 105 23.55 -2.23 1.18
C THR A 105 23.81 -3.72 1.03
N TRP A 106 23.65 -4.28 -0.17
CA TRP A 106 23.69 -5.73 -0.38
C TRP A 106 25.10 -6.33 -0.26
N ALA A 107 26.16 -5.58 -0.58
CA ALA A 107 27.53 -6.13 -0.62
C ALA A 107 28.01 -6.66 0.73
N GLN A 108 27.59 -6.03 1.84
CA GLN A 108 27.93 -6.46 3.21
C GLN A 108 27.41 -7.86 3.56
N THR A 109 26.39 -8.33 2.85
CA THR A 109 25.67 -9.57 3.20
C THR A 109 26.12 -10.76 2.36
N ILE A 110 27.04 -10.57 1.42
CA ILE A 110 27.55 -11.65 0.57
C ILE A 110 28.42 -12.61 1.41
N PRO A 111 28.23 -13.93 1.32
CA PRO A 111 29.06 -14.94 1.99
C PRO A 111 30.43 -15.07 1.28
N GLY A 112 31.24 -14.03 1.33
CA GLY A 112 32.50 -13.97 0.61
C GLY A 112 33.07 -12.56 0.52
N ARG A 113 33.60 -12.20 -0.65
CA ARG A 113 34.24 -10.89 -0.87
C ARG A 113 33.61 -10.15 -2.04
N VAL A 114 33.49 -8.84 -1.87
CA VAL A 114 33.03 -7.91 -2.91
C VAL A 114 34.11 -6.85 -3.11
N GLU A 115 34.55 -6.65 -4.35
CA GLU A 115 35.52 -5.60 -4.73
C GLU A 115 34.97 -4.79 -5.91
N PHE A 116 35.25 -3.48 -5.92
CA PHE A 116 34.78 -2.52 -6.92
C PHE A 116 35.91 -2.19 -7.90
N PHE A 117 35.69 -2.46 -9.18
CA PHE A 117 36.70 -2.34 -10.22
C PHE A 117 36.49 -1.06 -11.04
N SER A 118 37.53 -0.21 -11.09
CA SER A 118 37.53 1.08 -11.79
C SER A 118 38.80 1.27 -12.63
N SER A 119 38.89 2.38 -13.37
CA SER A 119 40.05 2.75 -14.20
C SER A 119 41.32 3.06 -13.38
N GLU A 120 42.50 3.00 -14.01
CA GLU A 120 43.83 3.14 -13.36
C GLU A 120 44.00 4.45 -12.58
N GLY A 121 43.40 5.55 -13.04
CA GLY A 121 43.48 6.87 -12.41
C GLY A 121 42.37 7.15 -11.38
N SER A 122 41.66 6.12 -10.92
CA SER A 122 40.53 6.30 -10.02
C SER A 122 40.95 6.65 -8.59
N ASP A 123 40.12 7.45 -7.93
CA ASP A 123 40.29 7.82 -6.52
C ASP A 123 40.01 6.62 -5.62
N THR A 124 41.05 6.14 -4.94
CA THR A 124 41.01 5.01 -4.02
C THR A 124 40.89 5.42 -2.55
N SER A 125 40.79 6.73 -2.26
CA SER A 125 40.64 7.25 -0.89
C SER A 125 39.25 6.99 -0.28
N ILE A 126 38.28 6.65 -1.13
CA ILE A 126 36.89 6.37 -0.76
C ILE A 126 36.84 5.09 0.09
N PRO A 127 36.10 5.04 1.22
CA PRO A 127 36.10 3.91 2.16
C PRO A 127 35.27 2.71 1.67
N ILE A 128 35.56 2.22 0.47
CA ILE A 128 35.03 0.99 -0.13
C ILE A 128 36.20 0.21 -0.76
N PRO A 129 36.11 -1.12 -0.92
CA PRO A 129 37.22 -1.93 -1.45
C PRO A 129 37.37 -1.74 -2.97
N ILE A 130 38.20 -0.77 -3.39
CA ILE A 130 38.42 -0.39 -4.80
C ILE A 130 39.67 -1.06 -5.36
N VAL A 131 39.55 -1.59 -6.58
CA VAL A 131 40.67 -2.07 -7.40
C VAL A 131 40.74 -1.22 -8.67
N ALA A 132 41.76 -0.36 -8.74
CA ALA A 132 42.09 0.39 -9.95
C ALA A 132 42.86 -0.52 -10.93
N LEU A 133 42.26 -0.83 -12.08
CA LEU A 133 42.84 -1.73 -13.07
C LEU A 133 43.85 -1.00 -13.94
N ARG A 134 45.08 -1.51 -14.01
CA ARG A 134 46.17 -0.94 -14.83
C ARG A 134 45.84 -1.00 -16.32
N ASN A 135 46.17 0.07 -17.06
CA ASN A 135 45.93 0.23 -18.49
C ASN A 135 44.46 0.09 -18.91
N VAL A 136 43.52 0.41 -18.03
CA VAL A 136 42.07 0.38 -18.30
C VAL A 136 41.47 1.76 -18.04
N ASP A 137 40.65 2.23 -18.97
CA ASP A 137 39.93 3.50 -18.89
C ASP A 137 38.42 3.31 -18.59
N ASP A 138 37.70 4.43 -18.50
CA ASP A 138 36.24 4.46 -18.27
C ASP A 138 35.42 4.68 -19.55
N SER A 139 36.04 4.47 -20.72
CA SER A 139 35.40 4.62 -22.03
C SER A 139 34.28 3.60 -22.21
N TYR A 140 33.14 4.04 -22.77
CA TYR A 140 31.99 3.18 -23.03
C TYR A 140 31.96 2.79 -24.52
N PRO A 141 31.75 1.50 -24.88
CA PRO A 141 31.49 0.35 -24.00
C PRO A 141 32.77 -0.24 -23.35
N PRO A 142 32.69 -0.76 -22.10
CA PRO A 142 33.85 -1.11 -21.28
C PRO A 142 34.42 -2.51 -21.57
N GLN A 143 34.72 -2.82 -22.83
CA GLN A 143 35.13 -4.15 -23.29
C GLN A 143 36.35 -4.70 -22.52
N LYS A 144 37.42 -3.91 -22.46
CA LYS A 144 38.67 -4.29 -21.80
C LYS A 144 38.52 -4.47 -20.28
N LYS A 145 37.64 -3.68 -19.66
CA LYS A 145 37.47 -3.65 -18.20
C LYS A 145 36.92 -4.96 -17.66
N SER A 146 35.89 -5.53 -18.29
CA SER A 146 35.34 -6.86 -17.94
C SER A 146 36.41 -7.94 -17.92
N PHE A 147 37.18 -8.06 -19.00
CA PHE A 147 38.22 -9.06 -19.12
C PHE A 147 39.34 -8.85 -18.09
N MET A 148 39.78 -7.62 -17.88
CA MET A 148 40.83 -7.33 -16.89
C MET A 148 40.36 -7.56 -15.45
N MET A 149 39.09 -7.29 -15.15
CA MET A 149 38.48 -7.67 -13.87
C MET A 149 38.46 -9.20 -13.68
N LEU A 150 37.99 -9.96 -14.68
CA LEU A 150 37.98 -11.43 -14.63
C LEU A 150 39.39 -12.01 -14.48
N LYS A 151 40.36 -11.44 -15.19
CA LYS A 151 41.78 -11.77 -15.05
C LYS A 151 42.29 -11.51 -13.64
N TYR A 152 41.99 -10.35 -13.07
CA TYR A 152 42.41 -10.00 -11.71
C TYR A 152 41.84 -10.99 -10.67
N MET A 153 40.53 -11.28 -10.76
CA MET A 153 39.87 -12.24 -9.88
C MET A 153 40.50 -13.63 -9.95
N HIS A 154 40.81 -14.09 -11.16
CA HIS A 154 41.50 -15.36 -11.36
C HIS A 154 42.91 -15.32 -10.75
N ASP A 155 43.74 -14.36 -11.14
CA ASP A 155 45.15 -14.33 -10.76
C ASP A 155 45.38 -14.22 -9.24
N HIS A 156 44.43 -13.62 -8.50
CA HIS A 156 44.57 -13.38 -7.05
C HIS A 156 43.69 -14.29 -6.18
N TYR A 157 42.58 -14.81 -6.72
CA TYR A 157 41.50 -15.40 -5.94
C TYR A 157 40.94 -16.73 -6.49
N LEU A 158 41.41 -17.25 -7.63
CA LEU A 158 40.88 -18.49 -8.23
C LEU A 158 40.79 -19.65 -7.24
N ASP A 159 41.88 -19.92 -6.52
CA ASP A 159 41.93 -21.06 -5.59
C ASP A 159 41.22 -20.79 -4.26
N LYS A 160 40.85 -19.54 -3.99
CA LYS A 160 40.24 -19.10 -2.72
C LYS A 160 38.72 -19.16 -2.75
N TYR A 161 38.05 -19.00 -3.89
CA TYR A 161 36.58 -18.94 -3.96
C TYR A 161 35.99 -19.95 -4.95
N GLU A 162 34.85 -20.54 -4.61
CA GLU A 162 34.18 -21.54 -5.45
C GLU A 162 33.44 -20.91 -6.63
N TRP A 163 32.85 -19.73 -6.41
CA TRP A 163 32.05 -19.01 -7.37
C TRP A 163 32.57 -17.59 -7.56
N PHE A 164 32.43 -17.09 -8.78
CA PHE A 164 32.80 -15.74 -9.18
C PHE A 164 31.61 -15.07 -9.86
N MET A 165 31.36 -13.80 -9.57
CA MET A 165 30.27 -13.04 -10.16
C MET A 165 30.77 -11.69 -10.69
N ARG A 166 30.46 -11.40 -11.95
CA ARG A 166 30.56 -10.05 -12.54
C ARG A 166 29.22 -9.35 -12.35
N ALA A 167 29.23 -8.15 -11.76
CA ALA A 167 28.05 -7.34 -11.51
C ALA A 167 28.28 -5.89 -11.93
N ASP A 168 27.23 -5.17 -12.31
CA ASP A 168 27.29 -3.71 -12.53
C ASP A 168 26.99 -2.94 -11.24
N ASP A 169 27.40 -1.67 -11.17
CA ASP A 169 27.18 -0.81 -9.99
C ASP A 169 25.71 -0.43 -9.73
N ASP A 170 24.82 -0.71 -10.67
CA ASP A 170 23.38 -0.46 -10.61
C ASP A 170 22.54 -1.75 -10.46
N VAL A 171 23.14 -2.86 -10.03
CA VAL A 171 22.38 -4.05 -9.62
C VAL A 171 22.12 -4.08 -8.11
N TYR A 172 21.00 -4.67 -7.70
CA TYR A 172 20.77 -5.11 -6.32
C TYR A 172 20.78 -6.63 -6.24
N ILE A 173 21.59 -7.21 -5.34
CA ILE A 173 21.73 -8.66 -5.17
C ILE A 173 21.12 -9.11 -3.84
N LYS A 174 20.23 -10.12 -3.89
CA LYS A 174 19.72 -10.79 -2.68
C LYS A 174 20.65 -11.94 -2.29
N SER A 175 21.64 -11.63 -1.48
CA SER A 175 22.70 -12.54 -1.01
C SER A 175 22.21 -13.92 -0.57
N GLU A 176 21.23 -14.01 0.33
CA GLU A 176 20.73 -15.30 0.85
C GLU A 176 20.13 -16.18 -0.24
N ARG A 177 19.41 -15.57 -1.20
CA ARG A 177 18.84 -16.30 -2.33
C ARG A 177 19.91 -16.74 -3.32
N LEU A 178 20.89 -15.88 -3.57
CA LEU A 178 22.03 -16.19 -4.41
C LEU A 178 22.83 -17.36 -3.82
N GLU A 179 23.12 -17.31 -2.52
CA GLU A 179 23.82 -18.37 -1.81
C GLU A 179 23.05 -19.69 -1.86
N SER A 180 21.77 -19.68 -1.48
CA SER A 180 20.94 -20.89 -1.51
C SER A 180 20.84 -21.50 -2.91
N PHE A 181 20.82 -20.65 -3.95
CA PHE A 181 20.81 -21.10 -5.34
C PHE A 181 22.15 -21.74 -5.72
N LEU A 182 23.28 -21.09 -5.45
CA LEU A 182 24.61 -21.61 -5.81
C LEU A 182 25.00 -22.85 -5.02
N ARG A 183 24.58 -22.97 -3.76
CA ARG A 183 24.78 -24.19 -2.94
C ARG A 183 24.03 -25.41 -3.46
N SER A 184 23.01 -25.21 -4.31
CA SER A 184 22.30 -26.32 -4.96
C SER A 184 23.01 -26.85 -6.21
N LEU A 185 24.13 -26.22 -6.62
CA LEU A 185 24.87 -26.54 -7.83
C LEU A 185 26.28 -27.07 -7.49
N ASN A 186 26.84 -27.86 -8.40
CA ASN A 186 28.19 -28.39 -8.27
C ASN A 186 29.22 -27.38 -8.79
N SER A 187 29.97 -26.72 -7.89
CA SER A 187 30.98 -25.71 -8.24
C SER A 187 32.21 -26.26 -8.99
N SER A 188 32.40 -27.58 -9.01
CA SER A 188 33.49 -28.25 -9.75
C SER A 188 33.20 -28.40 -11.25
N GLU A 189 31.95 -28.25 -11.66
CA GLU A 189 31.57 -28.29 -13.07
C GLU A 189 31.69 -26.92 -13.72
N ALA A 190 32.02 -26.89 -15.01
CA ALA A 190 32.06 -25.66 -15.77
C ALA A 190 30.64 -25.12 -15.96
N ILE A 191 30.24 -24.17 -15.10
CA ILE A 191 28.91 -23.59 -15.08
C ILE A 191 28.99 -22.07 -15.34
N PHE A 192 28.16 -21.60 -16.29
CA PHE A 192 28.06 -20.20 -16.70
C PHE A 192 26.59 -19.74 -16.66
N LEU A 193 26.27 -18.82 -15.74
CA LEU A 193 24.90 -18.46 -15.38
C LEU A 193 24.69 -16.95 -15.48
N GLY A 194 23.47 -16.58 -15.85
CA GLY A 194 23.01 -15.20 -15.91
C GLY A 194 21.72 -15.14 -16.71
N GLN A 195 21.23 -13.94 -17.00
CA GLN A 195 20.09 -13.81 -17.90
C GLN A 195 20.54 -14.01 -19.34
N THR A 196 19.93 -14.95 -20.04
CA THR A 196 20.33 -15.25 -21.42
C THR A 196 19.88 -14.16 -22.40
N GLY A 197 20.83 -13.64 -23.18
CA GLY A 197 20.61 -12.71 -24.29
C GLY A 197 20.78 -13.39 -25.66
N MET A 198 20.00 -12.94 -26.64
CA MET A 198 20.11 -13.29 -28.07
C MET A 198 20.32 -12.04 -28.95
N GLY A 199 20.47 -10.87 -28.34
CA GLY A 199 20.34 -9.57 -29.01
C GLY A 199 18.91 -9.05 -29.10
N ALA A 200 18.76 -7.73 -29.14
CA ALA A 200 17.48 -7.09 -29.38
C ALA A 200 17.01 -7.32 -30.83
N ARG A 201 15.71 -7.14 -31.11
CA ARG A 201 15.14 -7.41 -32.45
C ARG A 201 15.78 -6.57 -33.57
N ASP A 202 16.28 -5.40 -33.22
CA ASP A 202 16.98 -4.41 -34.03
C ASP A 202 18.51 -4.62 -34.11
N GLU A 203 19.03 -5.52 -33.27
CA GLU A 203 20.44 -5.94 -33.21
C GLU A 203 20.65 -7.39 -33.67
N LEU A 204 19.56 -8.10 -33.99
CA LEU A 204 19.59 -9.48 -34.49
C LEU A 204 20.37 -9.52 -35.82
N GLY A 205 21.54 -10.17 -35.81
CA GLY A 205 22.47 -10.22 -36.94
C GLY A 205 23.63 -9.20 -36.89
N LYS A 206 23.61 -8.23 -35.98
CA LYS A 206 24.72 -7.28 -35.74
C LYS A 206 25.71 -7.75 -34.66
N LEU A 207 25.32 -8.73 -33.85
CA LEU A 207 26.13 -9.27 -32.75
C LEU A 207 27.06 -10.42 -33.16
N ALA A 208 27.12 -10.77 -34.46
CA ALA A 208 27.94 -11.87 -34.98
C ALA A 208 27.78 -13.16 -34.13
N LEU A 209 26.53 -13.54 -33.86
CA LEU A 209 26.15 -14.78 -33.17
C LEU A 209 25.67 -15.80 -34.22
N GLU A 210 26.19 -17.02 -34.17
CA GLU A 210 25.69 -18.12 -35.01
C GLU A 210 24.31 -18.61 -34.53
N PRO A 211 23.54 -19.31 -35.39
CA PRO A 211 22.26 -19.90 -34.99
C PRO A 211 22.42 -20.85 -33.79
N GLY A 212 21.77 -20.52 -32.67
CA GLY A 212 21.84 -21.31 -31.43
C GLY A 212 22.89 -20.82 -30.43
N GLU A 213 23.66 -19.77 -30.76
CA GLU A 213 24.54 -19.10 -29.80
C GLU A 213 23.77 -18.17 -28.87
N ASN A 214 24.31 -18.02 -27.67
CA ASN A 214 23.76 -17.15 -26.64
C ASN A 214 24.88 -16.58 -25.76
N PHE A 215 24.54 -15.56 -24.97
CA PHE A 215 25.43 -14.97 -23.97
C PHE A 215 24.65 -14.65 -22.69
N CYS A 216 25.35 -14.43 -21.59
CA CYS A 216 24.73 -13.93 -20.36
C CYS A 216 24.82 -12.40 -20.36
N MET A 217 23.67 -11.72 -20.28
CA MET A 217 23.62 -10.26 -20.25
C MET A 217 24.33 -9.71 -19.02
N GLY A 218 25.09 -8.63 -19.21
CA GLY A 218 25.92 -8.03 -18.17
C GLY A 218 25.15 -7.47 -16.97
N GLY A 219 24.14 -6.62 -17.23
CA GLY A 219 23.44 -5.80 -16.23
C GLY A 219 22.96 -6.54 -14.97
N PRO A 220 22.15 -7.60 -15.12
CA PRO A 220 21.66 -8.39 -13.99
C PRO A 220 22.75 -9.16 -13.24
N GLY A 221 23.95 -9.23 -13.81
CA GLY A 221 25.09 -9.98 -13.30
C GLY A 221 25.25 -11.35 -13.93
N VAL A 222 26.51 -11.79 -13.99
CA VAL A 222 26.97 -13.01 -14.64
C VAL A 222 27.80 -13.82 -13.65
N ILE A 223 27.45 -15.08 -13.44
CA ILE A 223 28.12 -15.98 -12.49
C ILE A 223 28.90 -17.04 -13.26
N MET A 224 30.11 -17.30 -12.78
CA MET A 224 31.04 -18.28 -13.30
C MET A 224 31.50 -19.18 -12.15
N SER A 225 31.45 -20.49 -12.36
CA SER A 225 32.18 -21.45 -11.54
C SER A 225 33.70 -21.18 -11.60
N ARG A 226 34.44 -21.60 -10.58
CA ARG A 226 35.91 -21.60 -10.59
C ARG A 226 36.48 -22.25 -11.86
N GLU A 227 35.88 -23.35 -12.31
CA GLU A 227 36.33 -24.10 -13.48
C GLU A 227 36.22 -23.30 -14.78
N VAL A 228 35.19 -22.44 -14.92
CA VAL A 228 35.06 -21.55 -16.08
C VAL A 228 36.21 -20.56 -16.15
N LEU A 229 36.53 -19.88 -15.03
CA LEU A 229 37.65 -18.94 -15.00
C LEU A 229 38.99 -19.63 -15.26
N ARG A 230 39.22 -20.80 -14.66
CA ARG A 230 40.46 -21.58 -14.82
C ARG A 230 40.75 -21.92 -16.28
N ARG A 231 39.72 -22.23 -17.07
CA ARG A 231 39.86 -22.58 -18.50
C ARG A 231 39.94 -21.36 -19.41
N MET A 232 39.20 -20.30 -19.11
CA MET A 232 39.02 -19.16 -20.01
C MET A 232 40.07 -18.06 -19.82
N VAL A 233 40.46 -17.75 -18.58
CA VAL A 233 41.35 -16.61 -18.28
C VAL A 233 42.74 -16.71 -18.92
N PRO A 234 43.40 -17.88 -19.00
CA PRO A 234 44.69 -18.00 -19.69
C PRO A 234 44.70 -17.50 -21.14
N HIS A 235 43.53 -17.46 -21.78
CA HIS A 235 43.33 -17.05 -23.17
C HIS A 235 42.76 -15.63 -23.34
N ILE A 236 42.67 -14.82 -22.27
CA ILE A 236 42.09 -13.46 -22.35
C ILE A 236 42.81 -12.56 -23.37
N ARG A 237 44.14 -12.72 -23.53
CA ARG A 237 44.89 -11.94 -24.53
C ARG A 237 44.41 -12.22 -25.96
N GLU A 238 44.14 -13.48 -26.27
CA GLU A 238 43.60 -13.92 -27.56
C GLU A 238 42.17 -13.37 -27.73
N CYS A 239 41.32 -13.49 -26.70
CA CYS A 239 39.96 -12.96 -26.73
C CYS A 239 39.89 -11.44 -26.93
N LEU A 240 40.80 -10.67 -26.33
CA LEU A 240 40.86 -9.21 -26.49
C LEU A 240 41.37 -8.79 -27.88
N GLN A 241 42.15 -9.63 -28.56
CA GLN A 241 42.64 -9.35 -29.91
C GLN A 241 41.61 -9.72 -30.98
N GLU A 242 40.75 -10.70 -30.71
CA GLU A 242 39.76 -11.26 -31.64
C GLU A 242 38.32 -10.88 -31.26
N MET A 243 38.07 -9.61 -30.92
CA MET A 243 36.73 -9.12 -30.64
C MET A 243 35.96 -8.80 -31.92
N TYR A 244 34.70 -9.23 -32.00
CA TYR A 244 33.86 -9.02 -33.18
C TYR A 244 32.86 -7.87 -33.01
N THR A 245 32.55 -7.49 -31.77
CA THR A 245 31.45 -6.57 -31.47
C THR A 245 31.80 -5.52 -30.43
N THR A 246 30.91 -4.52 -30.38
CA THR A 246 30.67 -3.52 -29.34
C THR A 246 30.59 -4.01 -27.89
N HIS A 247 29.96 -5.16 -27.71
CA HIS A 247 29.23 -5.48 -26.49
C HIS A 247 30.07 -6.39 -25.59
N GLU A 248 30.41 -5.92 -24.37
CA GLU A 248 31.38 -6.65 -23.55
C GLU A 248 30.86 -8.02 -23.08
N ASP A 249 29.57 -8.13 -22.82
CA ASP A 249 28.92 -9.36 -22.36
C ASP A 249 28.85 -10.43 -23.46
N VAL A 250 28.66 -10.02 -24.71
CA VAL A 250 28.77 -10.88 -25.90
C VAL A 250 30.20 -11.42 -26.05
N GLU A 251 31.22 -10.56 -25.96
CA GLU A 251 32.62 -10.97 -26.09
C GLU A 251 33.06 -11.91 -24.96
N VAL A 252 32.66 -11.63 -23.72
CA VAL A 252 32.92 -12.53 -22.58
C VAL A 252 32.25 -13.88 -22.81
N GLY A 253 30.98 -13.89 -23.26
CA GLY A 253 30.27 -15.12 -23.60
C GLY A 253 30.96 -15.93 -24.69
N ARG A 254 31.45 -15.27 -25.75
CA ARG A 254 32.20 -15.90 -26.85
C ARG A 254 33.51 -16.53 -26.36
N CYS A 255 34.25 -15.82 -25.51
CA CYS A 255 35.50 -16.31 -24.91
C CYS A 255 35.26 -17.55 -24.02
N VAL A 256 34.21 -17.52 -23.18
CA VAL A 256 33.79 -18.67 -22.35
C VAL A 256 33.42 -19.87 -23.21
N ARG A 257 32.63 -19.67 -24.27
CA ARG A 257 32.28 -20.75 -25.22
C ARG A 257 33.51 -21.36 -25.87
N ARG A 258 34.44 -20.53 -26.35
CA ARG A 258 35.64 -20.98 -27.06
C ARG A 258 36.56 -21.82 -26.17
N PHE A 259 36.83 -21.37 -24.94
CA PHE A 259 37.87 -21.96 -24.08
C PHE A 259 37.32 -22.82 -22.93
N ALA A 260 36.21 -22.44 -22.30
CA ALA A 260 35.59 -23.24 -21.25
C ALA A 260 34.62 -24.31 -21.80
N LYS A 261 34.27 -24.25 -23.10
CA LYS A 261 33.37 -25.18 -23.81
C LYS A 261 31.96 -25.24 -23.24
N VAL A 262 31.49 -24.13 -22.67
CA VAL A 262 30.14 -23.98 -22.12
C VAL A 262 29.54 -22.66 -22.57
N GLN A 263 28.22 -22.59 -22.63
CA GLN A 263 27.47 -21.39 -23.01
C GLN A 263 26.56 -20.93 -21.88
N CYS A 264 25.94 -19.77 -22.00
CA CYS A 264 25.03 -19.28 -20.97
C CYS A 264 23.84 -20.24 -20.84
N VAL A 265 23.52 -20.66 -19.61
CA VAL A 265 22.44 -21.61 -19.37
C VAL A 265 21.12 -21.10 -19.94
N TRP A 266 20.52 -21.90 -20.81
CA TRP A 266 19.26 -21.59 -21.46
C TRP A 266 18.08 -22.10 -20.63
N SER A 267 17.57 -21.25 -19.73
CA SER A 267 16.35 -21.55 -18.99
C SER A 267 15.48 -20.31 -18.89
N TYR A 268 14.18 -20.47 -19.18
CA TYR A 268 13.19 -19.40 -19.05
C TYR A 268 13.12 -18.85 -17.61
N GLU A 269 13.51 -19.67 -16.62
CA GLU A 269 13.54 -19.27 -15.21
C GLU A 269 14.67 -18.28 -14.92
N MET A 270 15.78 -18.33 -15.68
CA MET A 270 16.90 -17.41 -15.50
C MET A 270 16.50 -15.96 -15.77
N GLN A 271 15.54 -15.70 -16.68
CA GLN A 271 14.97 -14.37 -16.91
C GLN A 271 14.17 -13.83 -15.73
N GLN A 272 13.68 -14.70 -14.85
CA GLN A 272 12.96 -14.30 -13.63
C GLN A 272 13.89 -14.20 -12.43
N LEU A 273 14.95 -15.03 -12.38
CA LEU A 273 15.94 -15.02 -11.30
C LEU A 273 16.92 -13.86 -11.45
N PHE A 274 17.39 -13.60 -12.66
CA PHE A 274 18.19 -12.43 -13.00
C PHE A 274 17.25 -11.46 -13.68
N TYR A 275 16.65 -10.56 -12.89
CA TYR A 275 15.57 -9.72 -13.37
C TYR A 275 16.12 -8.46 -14.03
N GLU A 276 15.78 -8.31 -15.30
CA GLU A 276 16.08 -7.15 -16.13
C GLU A 276 14.80 -6.45 -16.55
N ASN A 277 14.81 -5.11 -16.53
CA ASN A 277 13.65 -4.29 -16.90
C ASN A 277 13.99 -3.32 -18.05
N TYR A 278 14.18 -3.86 -19.26
CA TYR A 278 14.28 -3.10 -20.51
C TYR A 278 12.90 -2.60 -20.97
N GLU A 279 12.36 -1.56 -20.35
CA GLU A 279 11.29 -0.76 -20.97
C GLU A 279 11.89 0.53 -21.55
N PRO A 280 11.68 0.84 -22.84
CA PRO A 280 12.38 1.91 -23.57
C PRO A 280 12.18 3.33 -23.01
N ASN A 281 11.23 3.56 -22.10
CA ASN A 281 10.84 4.89 -21.59
C ASN A 281 11.07 5.09 -20.07
N LYS A 282 11.87 4.27 -19.37
CA LYS A 282 11.95 4.33 -17.89
C LYS A 282 13.26 4.90 -17.29
N LYS A 283 13.07 5.55 -16.13
CA LYS A 283 13.99 6.38 -15.34
C LYS A 283 15.15 5.63 -14.62
N GLY A 284 15.49 4.41 -15.03
CA GLY A 284 16.61 3.64 -14.45
C GLY A 284 16.40 3.06 -13.03
N TYR A 285 15.16 2.79 -12.62
CA TYR A 285 14.83 2.10 -11.34
C TYR A 285 13.49 1.34 -11.43
N ILE A 286 13.26 0.41 -10.50
CA ILE A 286 12.07 -0.47 -10.47
C ILE A 286 10.92 0.19 -9.68
N ARG A 287 9.78 0.50 -10.31
CA ARG A 287 8.69 1.26 -9.65
C ARG A 287 7.77 0.40 -8.78
N ASP A 288 7.27 -0.68 -9.34
CA ASP A 288 6.32 -1.56 -8.68
C ASP A 288 7.08 -2.65 -7.94
N LEU A 289 7.22 -2.53 -6.61
CA LEU A 289 7.91 -3.52 -5.79
C LEU A 289 7.02 -4.70 -5.39
N HIS A 290 5.70 -4.55 -5.49
CA HIS A 290 4.70 -5.52 -5.07
C HIS A 290 4.39 -6.53 -6.17
N ASN A 291 5.45 -7.06 -6.78
CA ASN A 291 5.37 -7.96 -7.92
C ASN A 291 6.07 -9.29 -7.62
N SER A 292 5.34 -10.40 -7.77
CA SER A 292 5.89 -11.75 -7.53
C SER A 292 7.19 -12.06 -8.30
N LYS A 293 7.43 -11.42 -9.46
CA LYS A 293 8.68 -11.56 -10.21
C LYS A 293 9.87 -10.96 -9.46
N ILE A 294 9.70 -9.77 -8.90
CA ILE A 294 10.74 -9.06 -8.13
C ILE A 294 11.09 -9.87 -6.89
N HIS A 295 10.11 -10.44 -6.20
CA HIS A 295 10.38 -11.25 -5.01
C HIS A 295 11.15 -12.54 -5.32
N ARG A 296 10.81 -13.17 -6.44
CA ARG A 296 11.49 -14.40 -6.91
C ARG A 296 12.92 -14.12 -7.36
N ALA A 297 13.18 -12.96 -7.94
CA ALA A 297 14.49 -12.58 -8.46
C ALA A 297 15.58 -12.66 -7.39
N ILE A 298 16.75 -13.12 -7.80
CA ILE A 298 18.02 -13.10 -7.08
C ILE A 298 18.67 -11.73 -7.28
N THR A 299 18.71 -11.24 -8.52
CA THR A 299 19.25 -9.92 -8.85
C THR A 299 18.18 -9.03 -9.47
N LEU A 300 18.28 -7.73 -9.21
CA LEU A 300 17.34 -6.71 -9.67
C LEU A 300 18.12 -5.61 -10.38
N HIS A 301 17.89 -5.44 -11.69
CA HIS A 301 18.50 -4.41 -12.52
C HIS A 301 17.43 -3.75 -13.44
N PRO A 302 17.55 -2.45 -13.76
CA PRO A 302 18.56 -1.49 -13.30
C PRO A 302 18.16 -0.73 -12.04
N ASN A 303 19.16 -0.26 -11.30
CA ASN A 303 19.05 0.65 -10.17
C ASN A 303 20.12 1.75 -10.17
N LYS A 304 19.90 2.77 -11.01
CA LYS A 304 20.85 3.84 -11.26
C LYS A 304 20.84 4.96 -10.21
N ASN A 305 19.86 4.95 -9.29
CA ASN A 305 19.60 6.02 -8.32
C ASN A 305 20.02 5.59 -6.91
N PRO A 306 21.09 6.16 -6.31
CA PRO A 306 21.58 5.75 -5.00
C PRO A 306 20.56 5.90 -3.85
N PRO A 307 19.83 7.03 -3.68
CA PRO A 307 18.72 7.10 -2.73
C PRO A 307 17.68 5.98 -2.87
N TYR A 308 17.36 5.57 -4.10
CA TYR A 308 16.43 4.47 -4.33
C TYR A 308 17.03 3.11 -3.93
N GLN A 309 18.33 2.86 -4.12
CA GLN A 309 19.02 1.64 -3.62
C GLN A 309 18.82 1.45 -2.11
N TYR A 310 18.95 2.52 -1.31
CA TYR A 310 18.70 2.44 0.13
C TYR A 310 17.23 2.16 0.46
N ARG A 311 16.29 2.78 -0.26
CA ARG A 311 14.84 2.52 -0.09
C ARG A 311 14.49 1.07 -0.45
N LEU A 312 15.03 0.56 -1.55
CA LEU A 312 14.89 -0.84 -1.96
C LEU A 312 15.48 -1.79 -0.91
N HIS A 313 16.66 -1.47 -0.37
CA HIS A 313 17.29 -2.26 0.68
C HIS A 313 16.43 -2.30 1.95
N SER A 314 15.95 -1.15 2.40
CA SER A 314 15.06 -1.03 3.56
C SER A 314 13.76 -1.81 3.37
N TYR A 315 13.14 -1.72 2.18
CA TYR A 315 11.97 -2.53 1.82
C TYR A 315 12.26 -4.04 1.93
N LEU A 316 13.37 -4.52 1.37
CA LEU A 316 13.72 -5.93 1.43
C LEU A 316 14.04 -6.41 2.87
N LEU A 317 14.71 -5.57 3.67
CA LEU A 317 14.91 -5.84 5.09
C LEU A 317 13.60 -5.92 5.87
N SER A 318 12.64 -5.02 5.60
CA SER A 318 11.33 -5.04 6.26
C SER A 318 10.57 -6.34 6.02
N ARG A 319 10.68 -6.92 4.81
CA ARG A 319 10.11 -8.24 4.48
C ARG A 319 10.82 -9.35 5.24
N LYS A 320 12.16 -9.32 5.29
CA LYS A 320 12.94 -10.30 6.06
C LYS A 320 12.56 -10.28 7.54
N ILE A 321 12.34 -9.08 8.10
CA ILE A 321 11.86 -8.91 9.48
C ILE A 321 10.47 -9.55 9.64
N ALA A 322 9.56 -9.36 8.68
CA ALA A 322 8.25 -9.99 8.71
C ALA A 322 8.33 -11.53 8.68
N ASP A 323 9.18 -12.10 7.83
CA ASP A 323 9.41 -13.55 7.73
C ASP A 323 9.98 -14.13 9.04
N LEU A 324 10.97 -13.46 9.64
CA LEU A 324 11.57 -13.87 10.91
C LEU A 324 10.58 -13.76 12.07
N ARG A 325 9.74 -12.71 12.10
CA ARG A 325 8.65 -12.58 13.08
C ARG A 325 7.64 -13.72 12.93
N HIS A 326 7.26 -14.05 11.71
CA HIS A 326 6.38 -15.19 11.47
C HIS A 326 6.99 -16.50 11.96
N ARG A 327 8.29 -16.73 11.69
CA ARG A 327 9.00 -17.91 12.18
C ARG A 327 9.07 -17.98 13.70
N THR A 328 9.27 -16.84 14.36
CA THR A 328 9.25 -16.74 15.83
C THR A 328 7.90 -17.18 16.39
N ILE A 329 6.80 -16.71 15.81
CA ILE A 329 5.44 -17.11 16.21
C ILE A 329 5.20 -18.61 15.98
N GLN A 330 5.68 -19.18 14.87
CA GLN A 330 5.57 -20.63 14.61
C GLN A 330 6.30 -21.45 15.68
N LEU A 331 7.56 -21.09 15.97
CA LEU A 331 8.36 -21.78 16.98
C LEU A 331 7.75 -21.64 18.38
N HIS A 332 7.22 -20.46 18.72
CA HIS A 332 6.53 -20.25 19.98
C HIS A 332 5.30 -21.17 20.12
N ARG A 333 4.51 -21.35 19.05
CA ARG A 333 3.39 -22.31 19.04
C ARG A 333 3.85 -23.76 19.21
N GLU A 334 4.96 -24.14 18.59
CA GLU A 334 5.57 -25.47 18.77
C GLU A 334 5.99 -25.69 20.24
N ILE A 335 6.62 -24.69 20.87
CA ILE A 335 7.00 -24.72 22.28
C ILE A 335 5.76 -24.89 23.18
N VAL A 336 4.71 -24.09 22.97
CA VAL A 336 3.46 -24.17 23.75
C VAL A 336 2.79 -25.53 23.59
N GLN A 337 2.78 -26.07 22.36
CA GLN A 337 2.24 -27.40 22.10
C GLN A 337 3.03 -28.49 22.82
N MET A 338 4.35 -28.38 22.88
CA MET A 338 5.21 -29.31 23.64
C MET A 338 5.05 -29.16 25.16
N GLY A 339 4.87 -27.93 25.66
CA GLY A 339 4.66 -27.63 27.08
C GLY A 339 3.41 -28.29 27.67
N ARG A 340 2.38 -28.53 26.84
CA ARG A 340 1.17 -29.29 27.26
C ARG A 340 1.47 -30.71 27.69
N TYR A 341 2.55 -31.33 27.20
CA TYR A 341 2.98 -32.65 27.64
C TYR A 341 3.82 -32.61 28.92
N GLY A 342 4.28 -31.42 29.34
CA GLY A 342 5.18 -31.21 30.48
C GLY A 342 4.53 -30.55 31.70
N ALA A 343 3.19 -30.48 31.76
CA ALA A 343 2.44 -29.81 32.84
C ALA A 343 2.82 -28.32 33.08
N ALA A 344 3.28 -27.63 32.04
CA ALA A 344 3.57 -26.19 32.12
C ALA A 344 2.25 -25.39 32.09
N GLU A 345 2.08 -24.49 33.06
CA GLU A 345 0.96 -23.54 33.08
C GLU A 345 1.10 -22.51 31.93
N PRO A 346 0.03 -22.23 31.16
CA PRO A 346 0.09 -21.30 30.04
C PRO A 346 0.24 -19.86 30.53
N THR A 347 1.23 -19.16 29.99
CA THR A 347 1.41 -17.73 30.24
C THR A 347 0.42 -16.90 29.41
N ARG A 348 0.27 -15.61 29.73
CA ARG A 348 -0.58 -14.68 28.95
C ARG A 348 -0.12 -14.58 27.48
N GLU A 349 1.18 -14.68 27.23
CA GLU A 349 1.74 -14.67 25.87
C GLU A 349 1.38 -15.95 25.12
N ASP A 350 1.40 -17.10 25.78
CA ASP A 350 0.99 -18.38 25.20
C ASP A 350 -0.49 -18.38 24.80
N LEU A 351 -1.34 -17.72 25.61
CA LEU A 351 -2.76 -17.54 25.31
C LEU A 351 -3.02 -16.59 24.12
N GLN A 352 -2.08 -15.71 23.78
CA GLN A 352 -2.24 -14.77 22.67
C GLN A 352 -1.56 -15.26 21.38
N LEU A 353 -0.27 -15.61 21.47
CA LEU A 353 0.60 -15.95 20.34
C LEU A 353 0.68 -17.47 20.11
N GLY A 354 0.60 -18.25 21.20
CA GLY A 354 0.73 -19.72 21.21
C GLY A 354 -0.47 -20.48 20.66
N ILE A 355 -1.62 -19.82 20.46
CA ILE A 355 -2.81 -20.44 19.87
C ILE A 355 -2.65 -20.57 18.34
N PRO A 356 -3.05 -21.69 17.71
CA PRO A 356 -2.97 -21.92 16.25
C PRO A 356 -4.09 -21.23 15.45
N PRO A 357 -3.81 -20.76 14.21
CA PRO A 357 -4.75 -20.24 13.23
C PRO A 357 -6.24 -20.56 13.39
N SER A 358 -7.18 -19.68 13.79
CA SER A 358 -8.61 -20.03 13.70
C SER A 358 -9.54 -18.82 13.74
N PHE A 359 -10.60 -18.86 12.93
CA PHE A 359 -11.71 -17.89 12.95
C PHE A 359 -12.66 -18.07 14.14
N MET A 360 -12.51 -19.18 14.87
CA MET A 360 -13.33 -19.55 16.02
C MET A 360 -12.59 -19.35 17.35
N ARG A 361 -11.51 -18.55 17.39
CA ARG A 361 -10.78 -18.30 18.65
C ARG A 361 -11.55 -17.42 19.62
N PHE A 362 -12.31 -16.48 19.07
CA PHE A 362 -13.12 -15.55 19.83
C PHE A 362 -14.57 -15.99 19.78
N HIS A 363 -15.14 -16.28 20.94
CA HIS A 363 -16.53 -16.65 21.10
C HIS A 363 -17.25 -15.50 21.81
N PRO A 364 -18.07 -14.71 21.11
CA PRO A 364 -18.85 -13.66 21.74
C PRO A 364 -19.90 -14.29 22.67
N HIS A 365 -20.02 -13.76 23.88
CA HIS A 365 -21.06 -14.15 24.84
C HIS A 365 -22.30 -13.27 24.71
N GLN A 366 -22.11 -12.04 24.23
CA GLN A 366 -23.17 -11.06 23.99
C GLN A 366 -23.23 -10.64 22.52
N ARG A 367 -24.36 -10.10 22.08
CA ARG A 367 -24.57 -9.72 20.67
C ARG A 367 -23.63 -8.58 20.26
N GLU A 368 -23.38 -7.68 21.20
CA GLU A 368 -22.56 -6.48 21.04
C GLU A 368 -21.07 -6.82 20.84
N GLU A 369 -20.66 -8.01 21.26
CA GLU A 369 -19.29 -8.51 21.11
C GLU A 369 -19.03 -9.12 19.73
N VAL A 370 -20.06 -9.36 18.92
CA VAL A 370 -19.93 -9.99 17.60
C VAL A 370 -19.13 -9.09 16.66
N LEU A 371 -17.95 -9.56 16.25
CA LEU A 371 -17.12 -8.87 15.28
C LEU A 371 -17.72 -8.97 13.86
N GLU A 372 -18.12 -7.82 13.32
CA GLU A 372 -18.71 -7.71 11.98
C GLU A 372 -17.70 -7.93 10.86
N TRP A 373 -18.17 -8.50 9.75
CA TRP A 373 -17.40 -8.64 8.52
C TRP A 373 -17.67 -7.47 7.57
N GLU A 374 -16.62 -6.77 7.17
CA GLU A 374 -16.65 -5.82 6.07
C GLU A 374 -16.56 -6.59 4.74
N PHE A 375 -17.51 -6.34 3.84
CA PHE A 375 -17.41 -6.86 2.47
C PHE A 375 -16.40 -6.03 1.68
N LEU A 376 -15.56 -6.69 0.89
CA LEU A 376 -14.55 -6.03 0.07
C LEU A 376 -14.58 -6.52 -1.37
N THR A 377 -14.19 -5.62 -2.26
CA THR A 377 -13.82 -5.90 -3.65
C THR A 377 -12.36 -5.52 -3.83
N GLY A 378 -11.75 -5.77 -5.00
CA GLY A 378 -10.38 -5.32 -5.25
C GLY A 378 -10.14 -3.79 -5.14
N LYS A 379 -11.20 -2.97 -5.04
CA LYS A 379 -11.08 -1.49 -4.99
C LYS A 379 -11.84 -0.82 -3.84
N TYR A 380 -12.96 -1.41 -3.41
CA TYR A 380 -13.89 -0.81 -2.46
C TYR A 380 -14.08 -1.70 -1.23
N LEU A 381 -14.31 -1.06 -0.10
CA LEU A 381 -14.81 -1.66 1.13
C LEU A 381 -16.24 -1.22 1.37
N PHE A 382 -17.02 -2.14 1.91
CA PHE A 382 -18.41 -1.95 2.28
C PHE A 382 -18.54 -2.30 3.76
N SER A 383 -18.85 -1.28 4.56
CA SER A 383 -19.01 -1.44 6.00
C SER A 383 -20.48 -1.27 6.39
N SER A 384 -20.94 -2.11 7.31
CA SER A 384 -22.20 -1.97 8.02
C SER A 384 -22.13 -1.00 9.20
N SER A 385 -20.92 -0.59 9.61
CA SER A 385 -20.73 0.28 10.77
C SER A 385 -21.34 1.67 10.54
N ASP A 386 -22.25 2.09 11.43
CA ASP A 386 -23.00 3.36 11.35
C ASP A 386 -22.13 4.62 11.20
N SER A 387 -20.87 4.57 11.61
CA SER A 387 -19.92 5.70 11.55
C SER A 387 -19.12 5.78 10.24
N GLN A 388 -19.29 4.84 9.30
CA GLN A 388 -18.54 4.84 8.04
C GLN A 388 -19.44 4.81 6.80
N PRO A 389 -19.00 5.38 5.67
CA PRO A 389 -19.76 5.29 4.43
C PRO A 389 -20.01 3.82 4.05
N PRO A 390 -21.25 3.45 3.64
CA PRO A 390 -21.58 2.07 3.25
C PRO A 390 -20.71 1.54 2.11
N ARG A 391 -20.14 2.43 1.31
CA ARG A 391 -19.11 2.15 0.31
C ARG A 391 -18.02 3.19 0.42
N ARG A 392 -16.79 2.73 0.63
CA ARG A 392 -15.58 3.57 0.62
C ARG A 392 -14.54 2.99 -0.31
N GLY A 393 -13.73 3.87 -0.93
CA GLY A 393 -12.50 3.41 -1.57
C GLY A 393 -11.55 2.85 -0.51
N MET A 394 -10.84 1.77 -0.81
CA MET A 394 -9.76 1.32 0.06
C MET A 394 -8.67 2.39 0.15
N ASP A 395 -8.26 2.72 1.36
CA ASP A 395 -7.11 3.59 1.59
C ASP A 395 -5.81 2.92 1.09
N SER A 396 -4.76 3.72 0.92
CA SER A 396 -3.49 3.24 0.38
C SER A 396 -2.86 2.16 1.26
N SER A 397 -2.98 2.28 2.59
CA SER A 397 -2.40 1.33 3.55
C SER A 397 -3.12 -0.02 3.51
N GLN A 398 -4.45 -0.01 3.42
CA GLN A 398 -5.28 -1.21 3.28
C GLN A 398 -5.05 -1.90 1.94
N ARG A 399 -4.96 -1.13 0.85
CA ARG A 399 -4.67 -1.68 -0.47
C ARG A 399 -3.30 -2.35 -0.48
N GLN A 400 -2.28 -1.68 0.06
CA GLN A 400 -0.94 -2.23 0.17
C GLN A 400 -0.91 -3.50 1.03
N ALA A 401 -1.59 -3.50 2.18
CA ALA A 401 -1.69 -4.70 3.02
C ALA A 401 -2.39 -5.86 2.29
N LEU A 402 -3.43 -5.58 1.50
CA LEU A 402 -4.12 -6.59 0.71
C LEU A 402 -3.22 -7.14 -0.41
N ASP A 403 -2.49 -6.28 -1.12
CA ASP A 403 -1.53 -6.68 -2.14
C ASP A 403 -0.41 -7.56 -1.54
N ASP A 404 0.10 -7.19 -0.35
CA ASP A 404 1.08 -7.97 0.41
C ASP A 404 0.55 -9.36 0.80
N ILE A 405 -0.72 -9.44 1.25
CA ILE A 405 -1.38 -10.70 1.58
C ILE A 405 -1.53 -11.58 0.34
N ILE A 406 -2.04 -11.04 -0.77
CA ILE A 406 -2.21 -11.78 -2.02
C ILE A 406 -0.87 -12.32 -2.48
N MET A 407 0.17 -11.50 -2.44
CA MET A 407 1.51 -11.92 -2.81
C MET A 407 2.00 -13.11 -1.98
N GLN A 408 1.88 -13.05 -0.64
CA GLN A 408 2.26 -14.16 0.24
C GLN A 408 1.48 -15.43 -0.07
N VAL A 409 0.16 -15.31 -0.28
CA VAL A 409 -0.70 -16.44 -0.67
C VAL A 409 -0.24 -17.05 -1.99
N MET A 410 0.11 -16.23 -2.98
CA MET A 410 0.63 -16.71 -4.26
C MET A 410 1.98 -17.39 -4.12
N GLU A 411 2.86 -16.93 -3.23
CA GLU A 411 4.13 -17.60 -2.93
C GLU A 411 3.89 -18.98 -2.31
N MET A 412 3.00 -19.08 -1.32
CA MET A 412 2.61 -20.34 -0.68
C MET A 412 1.99 -21.34 -1.67
N ILE A 413 1.01 -20.89 -2.48
CA ILE A 413 0.36 -21.72 -3.50
C ILE A 413 1.39 -22.24 -4.52
N ASN A 414 2.34 -21.39 -4.91
CA ASN A 414 3.33 -21.77 -5.92
C ASN A 414 4.49 -22.61 -5.38
N ALA A 415 4.74 -22.65 -4.06
CA ALA A 415 5.83 -23.43 -3.47
C ALA A 415 5.81 -24.90 -3.94
N ASN A 416 4.62 -25.52 -3.90
CA ASN A 416 4.42 -26.91 -4.35
C ASN A 416 4.02 -27.04 -5.83
N ALA A 417 3.61 -25.95 -6.49
CA ALA A 417 3.24 -25.99 -7.90
C ALA A 417 4.47 -26.13 -8.81
N LYS A 418 5.58 -25.48 -8.43
CA LYS A 418 6.84 -25.42 -9.17
C LYS A 418 7.51 -26.77 -9.34
N THR A 419 7.55 -27.59 -8.28
CA THR A 419 8.12 -28.96 -8.33
C THR A 419 7.41 -29.84 -9.37
N ARG A 420 6.19 -29.49 -9.76
CA ARG A 420 5.39 -30.21 -10.77
C ARG A 420 5.40 -29.55 -12.16
N GLY A 421 6.24 -28.53 -12.39
CA GLY A 421 6.37 -27.84 -13.68
C GLY A 421 5.18 -26.93 -14.05
N ARG A 422 4.60 -26.28 -13.04
CA ARG A 422 3.37 -25.48 -13.15
C ARG A 422 3.55 -24.15 -12.42
N VAL A 423 2.92 -23.10 -12.94
CA VAL A 423 2.88 -21.77 -12.31
C VAL A 423 1.44 -21.30 -12.22
N ILE A 424 1.07 -20.70 -11.09
CA ILE A 424 -0.24 -20.11 -10.87
C ILE A 424 -0.04 -18.60 -10.69
N ASP A 425 -0.68 -17.81 -11.54
CA ASP A 425 -0.63 -16.35 -11.47
C ASP A 425 -1.93 -15.80 -10.88
N PHE A 426 -1.84 -14.67 -10.19
CA PHE A 426 -3.00 -13.94 -9.70
C PHE A 426 -3.59 -13.08 -10.83
N LYS A 427 -4.92 -13.04 -10.94
CA LYS A 427 -5.63 -12.18 -11.88
C LYS A 427 -6.33 -11.03 -11.17
N GLU A 428 -7.24 -11.35 -10.25
CA GLU A 428 -7.99 -10.35 -9.48
C GLU A 428 -8.66 -10.97 -8.24
N ILE A 429 -9.04 -10.11 -7.29
CA ILE A 429 -9.97 -10.45 -6.22
C ILE A 429 -11.38 -10.20 -6.76
N GLN A 430 -12.18 -11.26 -6.85
CA GLN A 430 -13.58 -11.15 -7.25
C GLN A 430 -14.37 -10.45 -6.15
N TYR A 431 -14.29 -10.97 -4.94
CA TYR A 431 -14.78 -10.35 -3.73
C TYR A 431 -14.11 -10.97 -2.50
N GLY A 432 -14.37 -10.41 -1.33
CA GLY A 432 -13.98 -11.02 -0.08
C GLY A 432 -14.68 -10.41 1.11
N TYR A 433 -14.32 -10.90 2.29
CA TYR A 433 -14.74 -10.39 3.57
C TYR A 433 -13.50 -10.17 4.43
N ARG A 434 -13.51 -9.11 5.23
CA ARG A 434 -12.46 -8.78 6.19
C ARG A 434 -13.07 -8.45 7.53
N ARG A 435 -12.45 -8.89 8.61
CA ARG A 435 -12.70 -8.35 9.96
C ARG A 435 -11.40 -8.23 10.73
N VAL A 436 -11.39 -7.44 11.78
CA VAL A 436 -10.24 -7.29 12.67
C VAL A 436 -10.64 -7.74 14.07
N ASN A 437 -9.93 -8.72 14.60
CA ASN A 437 -10.01 -9.10 15.99
C ASN A 437 -8.93 -8.32 16.78
N PRO A 438 -9.29 -7.46 17.74
CA PRO A 438 -8.32 -6.65 18.49
C PRO A 438 -7.24 -7.45 19.24
N LEU A 439 -7.54 -8.69 19.63
CA LEU A 439 -6.61 -9.54 20.39
C LEU A 439 -5.71 -10.37 19.47
N TYR A 440 -6.28 -10.90 18.39
CA TYR A 440 -5.63 -11.94 17.60
C TYR A 440 -5.08 -11.48 16.25
N GLY A 441 -5.69 -10.46 15.62
CA GLY A 441 -5.26 -9.97 14.31
C GLY A 441 -6.37 -9.80 13.28
N ALA A 442 -5.96 -9.62 12.02
CA ALA A 442 -6.88 -9.42 10.91
C ALA A 442 -7.22 -10.73 10.21
N GLU A 443 -8.48 -10.87 9.80
CA GLU A 443 -9.05 -12.08 9.23
C GLU A 443 -9.65 -11.78 7.86
N TYR A 444 -9.42 -12.68 6.90
CA TYR A 444 -9.82 -12.49 5.51
C TYR A 444 -10.42 -13.79 4.93
N VAL A 445 -11.52 -13.63 4.22
CA VAL A 445 -12.10 -14.65 3.34
C VAL A 445 -12.08 -14.08 1.93
N LEU A 446 -11.17 -14.54 1.08
CA LEU A 446 -10.97 -13.96 -0.24
C LEU A 446 -11.36 -14.96 -1.32
N ASP A 447 -12.10 -14.49 -2.32
CA ASP A 447 -12.37 -15.22 -3.55
C ASP A 447 -11.46 -14.70 -4.67
N LEU A 448 -10.49 -15.54 -5.04
CA LEU A 448 -9.40 -15.20 -5.93
C LEU A 448 -9.63 -15.83 -7.29
N LEU A 449 -9.53 -15.03 -8.34
CA LEU A 449 -9.40 -15.51 -9.70
C LEU A 449 -7.91 -15.65 -10.04
N LEU A 450 -7.50 -16.88 -10.35
CA LEU A 450 -6.14 -17.26 -10.64
C LEU A 450 -6.01 -17.77 -12.08
N LEU A 451 -4.81 -17.72 -12.65
CA LEU A 451 -4.48 -18.28 -13.95
C LEU A 451 -3.49 -19.43 -13.76
N TYR A 452 -3.95 -20.64 -14.04
CA TYR A 452 -3.11 -21.83 -14.05
C TYR A 452 -2.37 -21.93 -15.38
N LYS A 453 -1.03 -21.94 -15.33
CA LYS A 453 -0.15 -22.09 -16.50
C LYS A 453 0.67 -23.37 -16.37
N LYS A 454 0.50 -24.28 -17.33
CA LYS A 454 1.28 -25.51 -17.43
C LYS A 454 2.37 -25.33 -18.49
N HIS A 455 3.62 -25.51 -18.08
CA HIS A 455 4.79 -25.38 -18.96
C HIS A 455 5.37 -26.74 -19.39
N LYS A 456 5.11 -27.81 -18.63
CA LYS A 456 5.58 -29.16 -18.97
C LYS A 456 4.61 -29.88 -19.90
N GLY A 457 5.00 -30.13 -21.15
CA GLY A 457 4.17 -30.75 -22.19
C GLY A 457 3.37 -29.72 -23.01
N LYS A 458 2.12 -30.02 -23.35
CA LYS A 458 1.26 -29.06 -24.08
C LYS A 458 0.96 -27.84 -23.20
N THR A 459 1.40 -26.66 -23.63
CA THR A 459 1.16 -25.40 -22.92
C THR A 459 -0.33 -25.13 -22.80
N MET A 460 -0.79 -24.84 -21.59
CA MET A 460 -2.20 -24.62 -21.29
C MET A 460 -2.33 -23.52 -20.25
N THR A 461 -3.23 -22.58 -20.50
CA THR A 461 -3.61 -21.52 -19.56
C THR A 461 -5.10 -21.63 -19.25
N VAL A 462 -5.45 -21.84 -17.98
CA VAL A 462 -6.85 -22.02 -17.54
C VAL A 462 -7.15 -21.10 -16.35
N PRO A 463 -8.26 -20.34 -16.37
CA PRO A 463 -8.69 -19.60 -15.20
C PRO A 463 -9.23 -20.55 -14.13
N VAL A 464 -8.79 -20.35 -12.89
CA VAL A 464 -9.16 -21.17 -11.73
C VAL A 464 -9.61 -20.24 -10.61
N ARG A 465 -10.77 -20.52 -10.04
CA ARG A 465 -11.30 -19.81 -8.87
C ARG A 465 -10.86 -20.51 -7.58
N ARG A 466 -10.42 -19.75 -6.58
CA ARG A 466 -9.99 -20.28 -5.28
C ARG A 466 -10.44 -19.38 -4.13
N HIS A 467 -11.05 -20.00 -3.12
CA HIS A 467 -11.31 -19.36 -1.84
C HIS A 467 -10.08 -19.52 -0.94
N ALA A 468 -9.61 -18.40 -0.40
CA ALA A 468 -8.50 -18.33 0.54
C ALA A 468 -9.02 -17.83 1.90
N TYR A 469 -8.74 -18.61 2.93
CA TYR A 469 -9.10 -18.32 4.32
C TYR A 469 -7.82 -17.97 5.07
N LEU A 470 -7.67 -16.70 5.43
CA LEU A 470 -6.40 -16.15 5.87
C LEU A 470 -6.58 -15.44 7.20
N GLN A 471 -5.59 -15.58 8.07
CA GLN A 471 -5.51 -14.85 9.33
C GLN A 471 -4.10 -14.30 9.48
N GLN A 472 -4.00 -12.98 9.55
CA GLN A 472 -2.77 -12.27 9.83
C GLN A 472 -2.74 -11.98 11.33
N THR A 473 -1.98 -12.79 12.07
CA THR A 473 -1.89 -12.63 13.52
C THR A 473 -1.02 -11.44 13.90
N PHE A 474 -1.45 -10.69 14.92
CA PHE A 474 -0.60 -9.66 15.50
C PHE A 474 0.66 -10.27 16.11
N SER A 475 1.78 -9.54 16.02
CA SER A 475 3.01 -9.90 16.71
C SER A 475 2.93 -9.46 18.18
N GLN A 476 3.95 -9.85 18.97
CA GLN A 476 4.16 -9.27 20.28
C GLN A 476 4.13 -7.73 20.19
N ILE A 477 3.46 -7.10 21.15
CA ILE A 477 3.42 -5.65 21.26
C ILE A 477 4.84 -5.19 21.60
N GLN A 478 5.41 -4.36 20.74
CA GLN A 478 6.73 -3.76 20.96
C GLN A 478 6.53 -2.28 21.21
N PHE A 479 7.01 -1.83 22.35
CA PHE A 479 7.17 -0.41 22.63
C PHE A 479 8.58 -0.04 22.20
N ARG A 480 8.69 0.95 21.32
CA ARG A 480 9.96 1.61 21.06
C ARG A 480 9.85 2.97 21.71
N GLU A 481 10.63 3.19 22.74
CA GLU A 481 11.00 4.53 23.15
C GLU A 481 11.87 5.06 22.00
N GLU A 482 11.40 6.07 21.29
CA GLU A 482 12.29 6.79 20.38
C GLU A 482 13.37 7.38 21.27
N ASP A 483 14.64 7.05 21.00
CA ASP A 483 15.79 7.68 21.67
C ASP A 483 15.53 9.19 21.71
N GLU A 484 15.81 9.85 22.85
CA GLU A 484 15.66 11.30 22.98
C GLU A 484 16.22 11.95 21.72
N MET A 485 15.33 12.46 20.87
CA MET A 485 15.74 13.12 19.65
C MET A 485 16.70 14.22 20.09
N ASP A 486 17.97 14.12 19.69
CA ASP A 486 18.91 15.20 19.90
C ASP A 486 18.40 16.39 19.08
N ALA A 487 17.66 17.26 19.77
CA ALA A 487 16.98 18.38 19.18
C ALA A 487 17.98 19.29 18.46
N ARG A 488 19.27 19.28 18.84
CA ARG A 488 20.32 20.03 18.15
C ARG A 488 20.74 19.35 16.86
N ALA A 489 20.93 18.03 16.87
CA ALA A 489 21.24 17.27 15.67
C ALA A 489 20.09 17.33 14.65
N LEU A 490 18.84 17.14 15.11
CA LEU A 490 17.66 17.24 14.25
C LEU A 490 17.45 18.67 13.77
N ALA A 491 17.58 19.70 14.63
CA ALA A 491 17.52 21.09 14.19
C ALA A 491 18.66 21.43 13.22
N SER A 492 19.86 20.85 13.36
CA SER A 492 20.96 21.07 12.42
C SER A 492 20.72 20.40 11.06
N HIS A 493 20.10 19.22 11.02
CA HIS A 493 19.70 18.54 9.79
C HIS A 493 18.51 19.24 9.11
N ILE A 494 17.52 19.67 9.90
CA ILE A 494 16.42 20.51 9.44
C ILE A 494 16.97 21.84 8.92
N ASN A 495 17.95 22.44 9.60
CA ASN A 495 18.54 23.71 9.21
C ASN A 495 19.50 23.61 8.01
N GLN A 496 20.04 22.42 7.72
CA GLN A 496 20.81 22.16 6.50
C GLN A 496 19.91 21.90 5.29
N GLU A 497 18.69 21.37 5.49
CA GLU A 497 17.68 21.24 4.44
C GLU A 497 16.72 22.45 4.35
N SER A 498 16.81 23.41 5.29
CA SER A 498 15.96 24.60 5.37
C SER A 498 16.38 25.73 4.43
N ASP A 499 16.56 25.40 3.16
CA ASP A 499 15.93 26.18 2.11
C ASP A 499 14.58 25.56 1.69
N SER A 500 14.14 24.47 2.34
CA SER A 500 12.85 23.82 2.08
C SER A 500 12.29 23.14 3.33
N LEU A 501 11.00 23.38 3.62
CA LEU A 501 10.12 22.70 4.59
C LEU A 501 9.92 23.37 5.97
N SER A 502 8.94 24.27 5.98
CA SER A 502 8.16 24.90 7.06
C SER A 502 7.26 23.96 7.88
N PHE A 503 7.55 22.65 7.94
CA PHE A 503 6.56 21.62 8.30
C PHE A 503 6.80 20.94 9.66
N LEU A 504 6.87 21.68 10.78
CA LEU A 504 6.73 21.09 12.13
C LEU A 504 5.83 21.96 13.04
N SER A 505 4.90 21.29 13.73
CA SER A 505 3.87 21.90 14.59
C SER A 505 4.41 22.44 15.92
N ASN A 506 3.82 23.54 16.40
CA ASN A 506 4.16 24.22 17.67
C ASN A 506 4.07 23.36 18.95
N SER A 507 3.50 22.16 18.91
CA SER A 507 3.29 21.31 20.09
C SER A 507 4.56 20.71 20.70
N LEU A 508 5.67 20.65 19.93
CA LEU A 508 6.97 20.15 20.42
C LEU A 508 7.81 21.22 21.13
N LYS A 509 7.33 22.47 21.18
CA LYS A 509 8.02 23.56 21.91
C LYS A 509 7.82 23.52 23.43
N MET A 510 6.97 22.61 23.93
CA MET A 510 6.54 22.59 25.34
C MET A 510 7.39 21.68 26.24
N LEU A 511 8.38 20.95 25.69
CA LEU A 511 9.14 19.90 26.40
C LEU A 511 10.61 20.25 26.68
N VAL A 512 11.04 21.51 26.54
CA VAL A 512 12.41 21.92 26.90
C VAL A 512 12.41 22.62 28.26
N PRO A 513 13.18 22.15 29.26
CA PRO A 513 13.24 22.79 30.57
C PRO A 513 13.83 24.20 30.50
N PHE A 514 13.22 25.08 31.28
CA PHE A 514 13.62 26.47 31.52
C PHE A 514 15.13 26.68 31.67
N LYS A 515 15.66 27.67 30.93
CA LYS A 515 16.79 28.49 31.39
C LYS A 515 16.35 29.95 31.43
N LEU A 516 16.27 30.46 32.65
CA LEU A 516 16.01 31.84 32.99
C LEU A 516 17.30 32.68 32.84
N THR A 517 17.12 33.94 32.44
CA THR A 517 18.11 35.06 32.37
C THR A 517 19.05 35.02 31.17
N SER A 518 19.33 36.09 30.40
CA SER A 518 19.23 37.53 30.65
C SER A 518 19.04 38.32 29.34
N SER A 519 18.74 39.61 29.52
CA SER A 519 18.75 40.72 28.55
C SER A 519 17.43 40.96 27.82
N GLY A 520 16.85 42.11 28.14
CA GLY A 520 15.52 42.52 27.75
C GLY A 520 15.40 42.82 26.27
N GLN A 521 14.41 42.19 25.66
CA GLN A 521 13.60 42.76 24.60
C GLN A 521 12.20 42.20 24.80
N ASP A 522 11.22 43.08 24.98
CA ASP A 522 9.80 42.75 25.00
C ASP A 522 9.43 41.93 23.76
N GLN A 523 9.34 40.60 23.90
CA GLN A 523 8.64 39.79 22.93
C GLN A 523 7.14 40.04 23.14
N ARG A 524 6.60 40.94 22.31
CA ARG A 524 5.15 41.02 22.08
C ARG A 524 4.66 39.61 21.74
N GLU A 525 3.75 39.07 22.56
CA GLU A 525 3.02 37.85 22.21
C GLU A 525 2.50 37.95 20.77
N PRO A 526 2.65 36.91 19.93
CA PRO A 526 2.15 36.95 18.57
C PRO A 526 0.63 37.10 18.61
N LYS A 527 0.16 38.27 18.16
CA LYS A 527 -1.25 38.65 18.08
C LYS A 527 -2.02 37.59 17.28
N GLU A 528 -3.03 36.95 17.88
CA GLU A 528 -3.84 35.93 17.19
C GLU A 528 -4.32 36.43 15.82
N SER A 529 -4.22 35.59 14.77
CA SER A 529 -4.70 35.96 13.43
C SER A 529 -6.22 36.20 13.44
N LYS A 530 -6.65 37.27 12.77
CA LYS A 530 -8.06 37.64 12.72
C LYS A 530 -8.84 36.71 11.79
N VAL A 531 -9.95 36.13 12.27
CA VAL A 531 -10.84 35.30 11.45
C VAL A 531 -11.99 36.16 10.93
N ASN A 532 -12.15 36.24 9.62
CA ASN A 532 -13.23 37.00 8.98
C ASN A 532 -14.36 36.05 8.61
N ILE A 533 -15.48 36.13 9.33
CA ILE A 533 -16.64 35.26 9.17
C ILE A 533 -17.58 35.88 8.14
N LEU A 534 -17.77 35.21 7.00
CA LEU A 534 -18.65 35.66 5.93
C LEU A 534 -19.92 34.82 5.94
N VAL A 535 -21.08 35.47 6.06
CA VAL A 535 -22.39 34.82 6.16
C VAL A 535 -23.33 35.36 5.08
N PRO A 536 -23.62 34.58 4.04
CA PRO A 536 -24.71 34.86 3.09
C PRO A 536 -26.06 34.77 3.78
N LEU A 537 -26.90 35.80 3.62
CA LEU A 537 -28.21 35.87 4.27
C LEU A 537 -29.30 36.32 3.29
N SER A 538 -30.37 35.55 3.22
CA SER A 538 -31.63 35.91 2.55
C SER A 538 -32.79 35.34 3.36
N GLY A 539 -33.71 36.21 3.78
CA GLY A 539 -34.76 35.88 4.73
C GLY A 539 -34.23 35.23 6.02
N ARG A 540 -35.01 34.33 6.62
CA ARG A 540 -34.60 33.51 7.79
C ARG A 540 -34.26 34.31 9.06
N TYR A 541 -35.01 35.38 9.36
CA TYR A 541 -34.78 36.24 10.53
C TYR A 541 -34.60 35.46 11.85
N ASP A 542 -35.46 34.48 12.15
CA ASP A 542 -35.37 33.73 13.42
C ASP A 542 -34.08 32.90 13.55
N ILE A 543 -33.60 32.35 12.43
CA ILE A 543 -32.32 31.62 12.37
C ILE A 543 -31.17 32.61 12.57
N PHE A 544 -31.27 33.81 12.00
CA PHE A 544 -30.28 34.86 12.19
C PHE A 544 -30.20 35.36 13.64
N VAL A 545 -31.34 35.48 14.34
CA VAL A 545 -31.36 35.78 15.78
C VAL A 545 -30.58 34.73 16.58
N ARG A 546 -30.80 33.45 16.29
CA ARG A 546 -30.06 32.34 16.93
C ARG A 546 -28.56 32.39 16.61
N PHE A 547 -28.20 32.68 15.36
CA PHE A 547 -26.80 32.86 14.96
C PHE A 547 -26.14 33.99 15.73
N MET A 548 -26.79 35.15 15.82
CA MET A 548 -26.27 36.32 16.55
C MET A 548 -26.11 36.04 18.05
N ALA A 549 -27.02 35.29 18.67
CA ALA A 549 -26.87 34.85 20.06
C ALA A 549 -25.66 33.91 20.26
N ASN A 550 -25.39 33.01 19.31
CA ASN A 550 -24.19 32.18 19.34
C ASN A 550 -22.92 33.01 19.13
N PHE A 551 -22.92 33.92 18.16
CA PHE A 551 -21.81 34.85 17.91
C PHE A 551 -21.54 35.76 19.11
N GLU A 552 -22.58 36.24 19.79
CA GLU A 552 -22.43 37.05 21.01
C GLU A 552 -21.72 36.25 22.11
N LYS A 553 -22.22 35.04 22.39
CA LYS A 553 -21.67 34.15 23.42
C LYS A 553 -20.23 33.75 23.16
N VAL A 554 -19.88 33.48 21.90
CA VAL A 554 -18.59 32.90 21.52
C VAL A 554 -17.55 33.96 21.19
N CYS A 555 -17.95 35.05 20.53
CA CYS A 555 -17.04 36.04 19.99
C CYS A 555 -17.11 37.39 20.71
N LEU A 556 -18.32 37.94 20.96
CA LEU A 556 -18.46 39.30 21.48
C LEU A 556 -18.18 39.39 22.97
N ILE A 557 -18.78 38.51 23.79
CA ILE A 557 -18.57 38.48 25.24
C ILE A 557 -17.10 38.16 25.57
N PRO A 558 -16.45 37.16 24.95
CA PRO A 558 -15.03 36.88 25.19
C PRO A 558 -14.07 37.81 24.43
N ASN A 559 -14.59 38.71 23.58
CA ASN A 559 -13.84 39.65 22.75
C ASN A 559 -12.76 38.98 21.88
N LEU A 560 -13.14 37.94 21.13
CA LEU A 560 -12.23 37.23 20.23
C LEU A 560 -11.84 38.09 19.01
N ASN A 561 -10.63 37.89 18.48
CA ASN A 561 -10.16 38.60 17.29
C ASN A 561 -10.84 38.07 16.01
N VAL A 562 -12.04 38.57 15.73
CA VAL A 562 -12.87 38.20 14.57
C VAL A 562 -13.49 39.44 13.91
N LYS A 563 -13.88 39.32 12.64
CA LYS A 563 -14.82 40.24 11.97
C LYS A 563 -16.01 39.45 11.47
N LEU A 564 -17.22 39.98 11.65
CA LEU A 564 -18.44 39.40 11.07
C LEU A 564 -18.89 40.24 9.87
N LEU A 565 -19.02 39.61 8.70
CA LEU A 565 -19.56 40.23 7.50
C LEU A 565 -20.83 39.50 7.06
N ILE A 566 -21.97 40.17 7.17
CA ILE A 566 -23.27 39.68 6.70
C ILE A 566 -23.50 40.17 5.27
N LEU A 567 -23.70 39.23 4.33
CA LEU A 567 -23.93 39.49 2.92
C LEU A 567 -25.43 39.33 2.64
N LEU A 568 -26.15 40.45 2.68
CA LEU A 568 -27.60 40.49 2.75
C LEU A 568 -28.22 40.67 1.36
N PHE A 569 -28.98 39.68 0.89
CA PHE A 569 -29.77 39.79 -0.33
C PHE A 569 -31.11 40.45 -0.07
N SER A 570 -31.61 41.19 -1.07
CA SER A 570 -32.97 41.72 -1.03
C SER A 570 -33.97 40.60 -1.33
N THR A 571 -34.97 40.45 -0.46
CA THR A 571 -36.16 39.62 -0.71
C THR A 571 -37.32 40.52 -1.12
N ASP A 572 -38.28 39.99 -1.89
CA ASP A 572 -39.50 40.73 -2.28
C ASP A 572 -40.30 41.24 -1.06
N ASN A 573 -40.15 40.59 0.09
CA ASN A 573 -40.70 41.02 1.36
C ASN A 573 -39.72 41.93 2.12
N ASN A 574 -39.88 43.25 2.00
CA ASN A 574 -39.01 44.27 2.63
C ASN A 574 -38.98 44.21 4.18
N THR A 575 -39.93 43.54 4.82
CA THR A 575 -40.09 43.55 6.28
C THR A 575 -39.00 42.77 7.03
N GLU A 576 -38.57 41.60 6.54
CA GLU A 576 -37.50 40.81 7.19
C GLU A 576 -36.15 41.51 7.10
N ARG A 577 -35.87 42.17 5.96
CA ARG A 577 -34.64 42.94 5.76
C ARG A 577 -34.49 44.04 6.80
N VAL A 578 -35.57 44.77 7.08
CA VAL A 578 -35.58 45.82 8.10
C VAL A 578 -35.26 45.24 9.48
N LYS A 579 -35.86 44.10 9.84
CA LYS A 579 -35.60 43.44 11.13
C LYS A 579 -34.14 42.97 11.28
N GLN A 580 -33.54 42.45 10.21
CA GLN A 580 -32.13 42.00 10.22
C GLN A 580 -31.15 43.17 10.39
N VAL A 581 -31.43 44.29 9.69
CA VAL A 581 -30.64 45.52 9.82
C VAL A 581 -30.78 46.13 11.20
N GLU A 582 -32.00 46.15 11.75
CA GLU A 582 -32.24 46.67 13.10
C GLU A 582 -31.55 45.81 14.17
N LEU A 583 -31.61 44.47 14.07
CA LEU A 583 -30.88 43.58 14.97
C LEU A 583 -29.37 43.85 14.95
N MET A 584 -28.77 44.02 13.77
CA MET A 584 -27.35 44.35 13.68
C MET A 584 -27.01 45.74 14.22
N ARG A 585 -27.94 46.70 14.12
CA ARG A 585 -27.81 48.02 14.77
C ARG A 585 -27.85 47.89 16.29
N GLU A 586 -28.75 47.09 16.84
CA GLU A 586 -28.81 46.82 18.29
C GLU A 586 -27.48 46.23 18.80
N TYR A 587 -26.91 45.25 18.09
CA TYR A 587 -25.60 44.69 18.43
C TYR A 587 -24.45 45.69 18.28
N HIS A 588 -24.48 46.59 17.30
CA HIS A 588 -23.50 47.68 17.17
C HIS A 588 -23.56 48.65 18.35
N LEU A 589 -24.77 49.02 18.80
CA LEU A 589 -24.96 49.88 19.95
C LEU A 589 -24.49 49.20 21.25
N LYS A 590 -24.75 47.90 21.39
CA LYS A 590 -24.34 47.10 22.55
C LYS A 590 -22.83 46.82 22.59
N TYR A 591 -22.19 46.64 21.43
CA TYR A 591 -20.76 46.34 21.30
C TYR A 591 -20.04 47.28 20.32
N PRO A 592 -19.80 48.56 20.68
CA PRO A 592 -19.23 49.55 19.76
C PRO A 592 -17.82 49.26 19.25
N ARG A 593 -17.08 48.36 19.93
CA ARG A 593 -15.71 47.95 19.57
C ARG A 593 -15.66 46.69 18.69
N ALA A 594 -16.79 46.01 18.50
CA ALA A 594 -16.84 44.80 17.69
C ALA A 594 -16.81 45.14 16.19
N ASP A 595 -16.03 44.38 15.42
CA ASP A 595 -15.95 44.56 13.97
C ASP A 595 -17.03 43.72 13.29
N MET A 596 -18.16 44.35 13.01
CA MET A 596 -19.33 43.73 12.38
C MET A 596 -19.83 44.62 11.25
N GLU A 597 -20.27 44.03 10.15
CA GLU A 597 -20.70 44.80 8.98
C GLU A 597 -21.82 44.07 8.23
N ILE A 598 -22.77 44.82 7.66
CA ILE A 598 -23.73 44.32 6.68
C ILE A 598 -23.41 44.94 5.32
N LYS A 599 -23.34 44.10 4.28
CA LYS A 599 -23.26 44.54 2.89
C LYS A 599 -24.45 44.03 2.09
N PRO A 600 -25.19 44.90 1.38
CA PRO A 600 -26.23 44.46 0.48
C PRO A 600 -25.62 43.79 -0.77
N VAL A 601 -26.21 42.69 -1.22
CA VAL A 601 -25.88 42.01 -2.49
C VAL A 601 -27.09 42.09 -3.41
N ALA A 602 -26.89 42.59 -4.64
CA ALA A 602 -27.95 42.77 -5.62
C ALA A 602 -28.30 41.46 -6.34
N GLY A 603 -29.57 41.30 -6.71
CA GLY A 603 -30.08 40.14 -7.43
C GLY A 603 -30.71 39.07 -6.53
N SER A 604 -31.09 37.96 -7.15
CA SER A 604 -31.59 36.77 -6.45
C SER A 604 -30.49 36.11 -5.62
N PHE A 605 -30.87 35.39 -4.57
CA PHE A 605 -29.91 34.70 -3.71
C PHE A 605 -29.01 33.74 -4.51
N SER A 606 -27.70 33.95 -4.41
CA SER A 606 -26.66 33.01 -4.85
C SER A 606 -25.57 32.96 -3.81
N ARG A 607 -25.34 31.77 -3.23
CA ARG A 607 -24.31 31.58 -2.20
C ARG A 607 -22.91 31.84 -2.74
N ALA A 608 -22.62 31.37 -3.97
CA ALA A 608 -21.35 31.59 -4.67
C ALA A 608 -21.07 33.09 -4.88
N LEU A 609 -22.04 33.82 -5.43
CA LEU A 609 -21.93 35.25 -5.68
C LEU A 609 -21.68 36.03 -4.39
N ALA A 610 -22.42 35.71 -3.33
CA ALA A 610 -22.28 36.35 -2.03
C ALA A 610 -20.85 36.23 -1.50
N LEU A 611 -20.34 34.99 -1.44
CA LEU A 611 -19.03 34.69 -0.88
C LEU A 611 -17.91 35.27 -1.73
N GLU A 612 -18.05 35.28 -3.06
CA GLU A 612 -17.07 35.92 -3.96
C GLU A 612 -17.01 37.43 -3.71
N VAL A 613 -18.15 38.13 -3.76
CA VAL A 613 -18.25 39.58 -3.51
C VAL A 613 -17.75 39.93 -2.11
N GLY A 614 -18.17 39.18 -1.10
CA GLY A 614 -17.73 39.38 0.28
C GLY A 614 -16.23 39.21 0.44
N SER A 615 -15.64 38.24 -0.25
CA SER A 615 -14.21 37.97 -0.20
C SER A 615 -13.37 39.08 -0.83
N LEU A 616 -13.90 39.88 -1.76
CA LEU A 616 -13.18 41.01 -2.39
C LEU A 616 -12.88 42.16 -1.42
N HIS A 617 -13.56 42.24 -0.28
CA HIS A 617 -13.33 43.26 0.73
C HIS A 617 -12.10 43.00 1.61
N PHE A 618 -11.42 41.87 1.42
CA PHE A 618 -10.31 41.43 2.24
C PHE A 618 -9.01 41.38 1.46
N SER A 619 -7.89 41.65 2.14
CA SER A 619 -6.55 41.50 1.59
C SER A 619 -6.18 40.02 1.41
N ASN A 620 -5.19 39.73 0.57
CA ASN A 620 -4.78 38.35 0.25
C ASN A 620 -4.30 37.53 1.47
N ASP A 621 -3.79 38.20 2.50
CA ASP A 621 -3.34 37.62 3.77
C ASP A 621 -4.47 37.48 4.81
N SER A 622 -5.71 37.81 4.46
CA SER A 622 -6.85 37.65 5.36
C SER A 622 -7.35 36.21 5.42
N LEU A 623 -7.52 35.67 6.63
CA LEU A 623 -8.14 34.37 6.88
C LEU A 623 -9.67 34.52 6.85
N LEU A 624 -10.31 33.83 5.93
CA LEU A 624 -11.76 33.84 5.69
C LEU A 624 -12.38 32.54 6.22
N PHE A 625 -13.51 32.65 6.89
CA PHE A 625 -14.36 31.54 7.30
C PHE A 625 -15.72 31.68 6.61
N TYR A 626 -16.02 30.77 5.68
CA TYR A 626 -17.33 30.72 5.02
C TYR A 626 -18.30 29.95 5.89
N CYS A 627 -19.33 30.65 6.36
CA CYS A 627 -20.26 30.17 7.38
C CYS A 627 -21.69 30.34 6.89
N ASP A 628 -22.51 29.31 7.10
CA ASP A 628 -23.95 29.42 6.89
C ASP A 628 -24.62 29.95 8.17
N VAL A 629 -25.76 30.62 8.03
CA VAL A 629 -26.49 31.23 9.16
C VAL A 629 -27.11 30.20 10.11
N ASP A 630 -27.28 28.95 9.67
CA ASP A 630 -27.83 27.84 10.45
C ASP A 630 -26.77 27.04 11.24
N LEU A 631 -25.52 27.50 11.25
CA LEU A 631 -24.45 26.92 12.05
C LEU A 631 -24.41 27.49 13.47
N LEU A 632 -24.03 26.63 14.41
CA LEU A 632 -23.53 26.99 15.73
C LEU A 632 -22.07 26.58 15.80
N PHE A 633 -21.20 27.47 16.29
CA PHE A 633 -19.79 27.16 16.48
C PHE A 633 -19.31 27.54 17.89
N SER A 634 -18.08 27.16 18.20
CA SER A 634 -17.40 27.36 19.49
C SER A 634 -16.09 28.11 19.32
N SER A 635 -15.53 28.60 20.42
CA SER A 635 -14.20 29.23 20.43
C SER A 635 -13.11 28.26 19.96
N ASP A 636 -13.24 26.97 20.32
CA ASP A 636 -12.30 25.92 19.91
C ASP A 636 -12.30 25.68 18.40
N PHE A 637 -13.47 25.78 17.76
CA PHE A 637 -13.57 25.73 16.31
C PHE A 637 -12.80 26.88 15.66
N LEU A 638 -12.97 28.12 16.16
CA LEU A 638 -12.24 29.28 15.63
C LEU A 638 -10.73 29.16 15.85
N LYS A 639 -10.30 28.57 16.97
CA LYS A 639 -8.88 28.25 17.18
C LYS A 639 -8.38 27.24 16.14
N ARG A 640 -9.13 26.17 15.87
CA ARG A 640 -8.79 25.19 14.81
C ARG A 640 -8.80 25.80 13.41
N CYS A 641 -9.71 26.72 13.13
CA CYS A 641 -9.74 27.49 11.90
C CYS A 641 -8.42 28.26 11.68
N ARG A 642 -7.85 28.84 12.74
CA ARG A 642 -6.54 29.51 12.69
C ARG A 642 -5.37 28.53 12.55
N THR A 643 -5.36 27.45 13.32
CA THR A 643 -4.20 26.53 13.38
C THR A 643 -4.13 25.59 12.18
N ASN A 644 -5.26 25.30 11.54
CA ASN A 644 -5.34 24.33 10.45
C ASN A 644 -5.37 24.96 9.05
N THR A 645 -5.26 26.29 8.96
CA THR A 645 -5.19 27.02 7.69
C THR A 645 -3.87 27.78 7.63
N ALA A 646 -3.11 27.59 6.54
CA ALA A 646 -1.80 28.20 6.34
C ALA A 646 -1.71 28.78 4.92
N LEU A 647 -1.42 30.09 4.84
CA LEU A 647 -1.38 30.83 3.58
C LEU A 647 -0.38 30.19 2.60
N GLY A 648 -0.83 29.87 1.39
CA GLY A 648 -0.01 29.28 0.33
C GLY A 648 0.18 27.76 0.44
N GLU A 649 -0.15 27.17 1.59
CA GLU A 649 0.17 25.77 1.91
C GLU A 649 -1.06 24.91 2.16
N GLN A 650 -2.00 25.35 3.00
CA GLN A 650 -3.09 24.50 3.50
C GLN A 650 -4.42 25.25 3.71
N ALA A 651 -5.52 24.66 3.23
CA ALA A 651 -6.88 25.08 3.52
C ALA A 651 -7.60 24.06 4.42
N TYR A 652 -8.42 24.54 5.37
CA TYR A 652 -9.17 23.69 6.30
C TYR A 652 -10.64 23.57 5.92
N PHE A 653 -11.07 22.35 5.62
CA PHE A 653 -12.46 22.01 5.31
C PHE A 653 -13.03 21.12 6.44
N PRO A 654 -13.65 21.69 7.48
CA PRO A 654 -14.21 20.92 8.59
C PRO A 654 -15.35 19.99 8.13
N ILE A 655 -15.38 18.77 8.68
CA ILE A 655 -16.52 17.85 8.56
C ILE A 655 -17.44 18.14 9.75
N ILE A 656 -18.56 18.81 9.46
CA ILE A 656 -19.49 19.29 10.48
C ILE A 656 -20.54 18.23 10.84
N PHE A 657 -21.07 18.28 12.06
CA PHE A 657 -22.22 17.47 12.45
C PHE A 657 -23.51 18.16 12.03
N SER A 658 -24.45 17.43 11.44
CA SER A 658 -25.75 17.96 11.01
C SER A 658 -26.88 17.21 11.66
N GLN A 659 -27.74 17.96 12.33
CA GLN A 659 -28.84 17.40 13.09
C GLN A 659 -29.96 16.91 12.17
N TYR A 660 -30.61 15.83 12.60
CA TYR A 660 -31.83 15.33 11.97
C TYR A 660 -33.05 16.14 12.38
N ASP A 661 -34.18 15.90 11.71
CA ASP A 661 -35.46 16.54 12.04
C ASP A 661 -35.83 16.23 13.50
N PRO A 662 -35.91 17.25 14.39
CA PRO A 662 -36.24 17.01 15.79
C PRO A 662 -37.60 16.33 15.97
N LYS A 663 -38.54 16.46 15.02
CA LYS A 663 -39.83 15.76 15.07
C LYS A 663 -39.66 14.25 14.97
N VAL A 664 -38.71 13.79 14.16
CA VAL A 664 -38.36 12.37 14.01
C VAL A 664 -37.51 11.89 15.18
N VAL A 665 -36.51 12.68 15.59
CA VAL A 665 -35.57 12.29 16.65
C VAL A 665 -36.24 12.14 18.01
N TYR A 666 -37.13 13.07 18.36
CA TYR A 666 -37.74 13.14 19.68
C TYR A 666 -39.18 12.62 19.72
N SER A 667 -39.70 12.07 18.63
CA SER A 667 -41.08 11.55 18.54
C SER A 667 -42.12 12.54 19.09
N GLY A 668 -41.95 13.84 18.81
CA GLY A 668 -42.82 14.91 19.31
C GLY A 668 -42.54 15.42 20.74
N LYS A 669 -41.52 14.89 21.45
CA LYS A 669 -41.06 15.42 22.74
C LYS A 669 -40.16 16.65 22.57
N VAL A 670 -40.06 17.47 23.63
CA VAL A 670 -39.27 18.70 23.62
C VAL A 670 -37.79 18.39 23.33
N PRO A 671 -37.19 18.97 22.28
CA PRO A 671 -35.77 18.81 21.98
C PRO A 671 -34.89 19.27 23.15
N SER A 672 -33.75 18.62 23.35
CA SER A 672 -32.71 19.15 24.24
C SER A 672 -32.17 20.47 23.68
N ASN A 673 -31.99 21.49 24.54
CA ASN A 673 -31.33 22.75 24.18
C ASN A 673 -29.82 22.57 23.89
N ASN A 674 -29.25 21.38 24.14
CA ASN A 674 -27.86 21.09 23.83
C ASN A 674 -27.72 20.57 22.39
N HIS A 675 -27.18 21.42 21.51
CA HIS A 675 -26.93 21.04 20.11
C HIS A 675 -25.65 20.21 19.89
N TYR A 676 -24.78 20.07 20.89
CA TYR A 676 -23.50 19.36 20.81
C TYR A 676 -23.60 17.88 21.24
N VAL A 677 -24.77 17.26 21.01
CA VAL A 677 -25.00 15.83 21.29
C VAL A 677 -24.80 15.02 20.01
N PHE A 678 -23.64 14.37 19.91
CA PHE A 678 -23.21 13.63 18.72
C PHE A 678 -23.56 12.14 18.84
N THR A 679 -24.69 11.72 18.28
CA THR A 679 -25.09 10.30 18.23
C THR A 679 -25.67 9.97 16.87
N SER A 680 -25.69 8.69 16.50
CA SER A 680 -26.33 8.22 15.27
C SER A 680 -27.84 8.50 15.22
N LYS A 681 -28.48 8.75 16.38
CA LYS A 681 -29.91 9.10 16.47
C LYS A 681 -30.17 10.60 16.31
N THR A 682 -29.21 11.46 16.62
CA THR A 682 -29.40 12.92 16.66
C THR A 682 -28.92 13.62 15.39
N GLY A 683 -28.10 12.97 14.57
CA GLY A 683 -27.60 13.54 13.33
C GLY A 683 -26.53 12.69 12.66
N LEU A 684 -25.84 13.27 11.69
CA LEU A 684 -24.72 12.65 10.97
C LEU A 684 -23.56 13.63 10.76
N TRP A 685 -22.36 13.07 10.59
CA TRP A 685 -21.19 13.84 10.13
C TRP A 685 -21.25 14.02 8.61
N ARG A 686 -21.34 15.26 8.12
CA ARG A 686 -21.47 15.57 6.68
C ARG A 686 -20.14 15.46 5.95
N THR A 687 -19.72 14.23 5.69
CA THR A 687 -18.48 13.92 4.95
C THR A 687 -18.51 14.41 3.49
N TYR A 688 -19.71 14.61 2.93
CA TYR A 688 -19.98 15.08 1.58
C TYR A 688 -20.18 16.60 1.45
N GLY A 689 -20.15 17.35 2.55
CA GLY A 689 -20.27 18.81 2.54
C GLY A 689 -18.90 19.50 2.41
N PHE A 690 -18.83 20.54 1.57
CA PHE A 690 -17.61 21.33 1.37
C PHE A 690 -17.84 22.83 1.55
N GLY A 691 -19.08 23.26 1.77
CA GLY A 691 -19.43 24.69 1.82
C GLY A 691 -18.86 25.45 3.00
N ILE A 692 -18.47 24.74 4.07
CA ILE A 692 -17.89 25.32 5.28
C ILE A 692 -16.38 25.13 5.23
N VAL A 693 -15.64 26.25 5.18
CA VAL A 693 -14.19 26.24 4.93
C VAL A 693 -13.50 27.45 5.57
N CYS A 694 -12.30 27.21 6.09
CA CYS A 694 -11.36 28.24 6.55
C CYS A 694 -10.19 28.34 5.56
N VAL A 695 -10.04 29.49 4.92
CA VAL A 695 -9.14 29.68 3.78
C VAL A 695 -8.59 31.10 3.72
N TYR A 696 -7.35 31.28 3.30
CA TYR A 696 -6.83 32.62 3.02
C TYR A 696 -7.33 33.17 1.69
N LYS A 697 -7.58 34.49 1.59
CA LYS A 697 -8.04 35.11 0.34
C LYS A 697 -7.07 34.89 -0.83
N GLY A 698 -5.76 34.93 -0.59
CA GLY A 698 -4.75 34.64 -1.61
C GLY A 698 -4.85 33.22 -2.17
N ASP A 699 -5.13 32.25 -1.30
CA ASP A 699 -5.33 30.85 -1.67
C ASP A 699 -6.62 30.61 -2.45
N LEU A 700 -7.69 31.34 -2.10
CA LEU A 700 -8.94 31.37 -2.87
C LEU A 700 -8.69 31.84 -4.30
N ILE A 701 -7.97 32.95 -4.48
CA ILE A 701 -7.63 33.49 -5.80
C ILE A 701 -6.77 32.48 -6.57
N ARG A 702 -5.77 31.90 -5.93
CA ARG A 702 -4.90 30.88 -6.55
C ARG A 702 -5.67 29.63 -6.98
N ALA A 703 -6.68 29.23 -6.23
CA ALA A 703 -7.56 28.11 -6.60
C ALA A 703 -8.51 28.46 -7.76
N GLY A 704 -8.75 29.75 -8.05
CA GLY A 704 -9.63 30.21 -9.12
C GLY A 704 -11.00 30.72 -8.67
N GLY A 705 -11.19 30.95 -7.37
CA GLY A 705 -12.40 31.56 -6.80
C GLY A 705 -13.69 30.76 -7.02
N PHE A 706 -14.82 31.36 -6.63
CA PHE A 706 -16.14 30.77 -6.88
C PHE A 706 -16.56 30.92 -8.34
N ASP A 707 -17.22 29.89 -8.88
CA ASP A 707 -17.96 30.03 -10.14
C ASP A 707 -19.31 30.74 -9.89
N THR A 708 -19.37 32.02 -10.22
CA THR A 708 -20.58 32.84 -10.04
C THR A 708 -21.68 32.54 -11.06
N SER A 709 -21.44 31.66 -12.05
CA SER A 709 -22.51 31.17 -12.92
C SER A 709 -23.48 30.25 -12.18
N ILE A 710 -23.03 29.63 -11.08
CA ILE A 710 -23.85 28.80 -10.20
C ILE A 710 -24.82 29.70 -9.41
N GLN A 711 -26.10 29.64 -9.78
CA GLN A 711 -27.18 30.37 -9.12
C GLN A 711 -27.79 29.56 -7.97
N GLY A 712 -28.34 30.25 -6.97
CA GLY A 712 -29.02 29.61 -5.84
C GLY A 712 -28.08 28.96 -4.83
N TRP A 713 -28.43 27.74 -4.41
CA TRP A 713 -27.71 26.95 -3.41
C TRP A 713 -27.36 25.56 -3.94
N GLY A 714 -26.13 25.13 -3.68
CA GLY A 714 -25.62 23.80 -4.01
C GLY A 714 -24.78 23.79 -5.28
N LEU A 715 -23.83 22.85 -5.33
CA LEU A 715 -22.80 22.64 -6.37
C LEU A 715 -21.60 23.60 -6.28
N GLU A 716 -21.77 24.81 -5.75
CA GLU A 716 -20.69 25.80 -5.65
C GLU A 716 -19.56 25.36 -4.72
N ASP A 717 -19.92 24.63 -3.66
CA ASP A 717 -18.98 24.10 -2.70
C ASP A 717 -18.15 22.95 -3.26
N VAL A 718 -18.79 22.08 -4.05
CA VAL A 718 -18.14 20.99 -4.78
C VAL A 718 -17.21 21.56 -5.86
N ASP A 719 -17.65 22.58 -6.60
CA ASP A 719 -16.81 23.28 -7.59
C ASP A 719 -15.56 23.87 -6.92
N LEU A 720 -15.75 24.65 -5.85
CA LEU A 720 -14.64 25.26 -5.10
C LEU A 720 -13.69 24.20 -4.57
N TYR A 721 -14.20 23.13 -3.97
CA TYR A 721 -13.36 22.05 -3.45
C TYR A 721 -12.52 21.38 -4.55
N ASN A 722 -13.12 21.11 -5.72
CA ASN A 722 -12.40 20.53 -6.86
C ASN A 722 -11.30 21.45 -7.39
N LYS A 723 -11.55 22.76 -7.45
CA LYS A 723 -10.56 23.78 -7.78
C LYS A 723 -9.38 23.77 -6.80
N PHE A 724 -9.65 23.66 -5.51
CA PHE A 724 -8.63 23.51 -4.47
C PHE A 724 -7.81 22.21 -4.59
N VAL A 725 -8.44 21.09 -4.96
CA VAL A 725 -7.72 19.83 -5.24
C VAL A 725 -6.73 20.00 -6.40
N GLN A 726 -7.07 20.83 -7.39
CA GLN A 726 -6.24 21.07 -8.58
C GLN A 726 -5.17 22.15 -8.38
N SER A 727 -5.31 23.04 -7.38
CA SER A 727 -4.41 24.18 -7.16
C SER A 727 -3.07 23.83 -6.47
N GLY A 728 -2.93 22.57 -6.03
CA GLY A 728 -1.76 22.09 -5.28
C GLY A 728 -1.69 22.59 -3.83
N ILE A 729 -2.74 23.23 -3.33
CA ILE A 729 -2.88 23.59 -1.90
C ILE A 729 -3.31 22.33 -1.14
N LYS A 730 -2.67 22.04 0.00
CA LYS A 730 -3.01 20.89 0.82
C LYS A 730 -4.40 21.07 1.44
N LEU A 731 -5.25 20.06 1.33
CA LEU A 731 -6.57 20.08 1.93
C LEU A 731 -6.54 19.30 3.24
N PHE A 732 -6.85 19.97 4.34
CA PHE A 732 -7.03 19.33 5.62
C PHE A 732 -8.53 19.18 5.90
N ARG A 733 -8.98 17.93 6.14
CA ARG A 733 -10.37 17.60 6.50
C ARG A 733 -10.38 16.74 7.75
N SER A 734 -11.17 17.13 8.74
CA SER A 734 -11.37 16.38 9.97
C SER A 734 -12.77 16.63 10.52
N THR A 735 -13.34 15.66 11.24
CA THR A 735 -14.56 15.88 12.04
C THR A 735 -14.30 16.94 13.10
N ASP A 736 -15.13 17.96 13.14
CA ASP A 736 -14.98 19.07 14.07
C ASP A 736 -16.19 19.17 15.00
N THR A 737 -15.98 18.80 16.26
CA THR A 737 -17.00 18.83 17.33
C THR A 737 -17.36 20.24 17.77
N GLY A 738 -16.58 21.24 17.35
CA GLY A 738 -16.82 22.63 17.69
C GLY A 738 -17.83 23.33 16.80
N ILE A 739 -18.39 22.66 15.78
CA ILE A 739 -19.31 23.25 14.80
C ILE A 739 -20.46 22.28 14.44
N VAL A 740 -21.69 22.79 14.47
CA VAL A 740 -22.92 22.03 14.27
C VAL A 740 -23.85 22.78 13.32
N HIS A 741 -24.37 22.07 12.32
CA HIS A 741 -25.46 22.56 11.49
C HIS A 741 -26.79 22.15 12.11
N VAL A 742 -27.54 23.14 12.57
CA VAL A 742 -28.84 22.93 13.21
C VAL A 742 -29.87 22.60 12.14
N HIS A 743 -30.72 21.61 12.41
CA HIS A 743 -31.75 21.21 11.47
C HIS A 743 -32.68 22.38 11.12
N HIS A 744 -32.98 22.53 9.84
CA HIS A 744 -34.06 23.38 9.34
C HIS A 744 -34.75 22.65 8.18
N PRO A 745 -36.04 22.95 7.90
CA PRO A 745 -36.72 22.37 6.75
C PRO A 745 -36.00 22.70 5.45
N VAL A 746 -35.73 21.67 4.64
CA VAL A 746 -35.09 21.82 3.32
C VAL A 746 -36.18 21.90 2.24
N ILE A 747 -36.24 23.05 1.57
CA ILE A 747 -37.14 23.32 0.43
C ILE A 747 -36.30 23.26 -0.84
N CYS A 748 -36.65 22.35 -1.75
CA CYS A 748 -35.96 22.18 -3.03
C CYS A 748 -36.79 22.86 -4.11
N ASP A 749 -36.28 23.98 -4.64
CA ASP A 749 -36.91 24.70 -5.74
C ASP A 749 -36.89 23.83 -7.01
N PRO A 750 -38.06 23.51 -7.61
CA PRO A 750 -38.14 22.71 -8.82
C PRO A 750 -37.46 23.36 -10.04
N ASN A 751 -37.17 24.66 -10.00
CA ASN A 751 -36.49 25.39 -11.08
C ASN A 751 -34.95 25.26 -11.04
N LEU A 752 -34.39 24.59 -10.02
CA LEU A 752 -32.96 24.32 -9.96
C LEU A 752 -32.52 23.41 -11.12
N GLU A 753 -31.26 23.54 -11.54
CA GLU A 753 -30.68 22.62 -12.52
C GLU A 753 -30.81 21.17 -12.01
N ALA A 754 -31.02 20.20 -12.91
CA ALA A 754 -31.31 18.81 -12.55
C ALA A 754 -30.32 18.20 -11.54
N LYS A 755 -29.03 18.57 -11.64
CA LYS A 755 -27.99 18.13 -10.70
C LYS A 755 -28.15 18.78 -9.32
N GLN A 756 -28.37 20.10 -9.26
CA GLN A 756 -28.62 20.83 -8.00
C GLN A 756 -29.91 20.34 -7.33
N TYR A 757 -30.98 20.14 -8.09
CA TYR A 757 -32.25 19.62 -7.59
C TYR A 757 -32.08 18.25 -6.94
N LYS A 758 -31.36 17.33 -7.62
CA LYS A 758 -31.05 16.00 -7.07
C LYS A 758 -30.20 16.07 -5.80
N MET A 759 -29.22 16.97 -5.74
CA MET A 759 -28.40 17.19 -4.54
C MET A 759 -29.23 17.74 -3.38
N CYS A 760 -30.18 18.64 -3.67
CA CYS A 760 -31.12 19.14 -2.68
C CYS A 760 -32.00 18.03 -2.13
N LEU A 761 -32.61 17.21 -3.00
CA LEU A 761 -33.42 16.06 -2.58
C LEU A 761 -32.62 15.06 -1.75
N GLY A 762 -31.36 14.80 -2.11
CA GLY A 762 -30.47 13.95 -1.33
C GLY A 762 -30.17 14.53 0.05
N SER A 763 -29.87 15.83 0.13
CA SER A 763 -29.65 16.52 1.40
C SER A 763 -30.89 16.51 2.29
N LYS A 764 -32.07 16.78 1.70
CA LYS A 764 -33.37 16.69 2.36
C LYS A 764 -33.60 15.28 2.92
N ALA A 765 -33.45 14.25 2.09
CA ALA A 765 -33.58 12.84 2.49
C ALA A 765 -32.64 12.49 3.65
N SER A 766 -31.37 12.89 3.56
CA SER A 766 -30.35 12.62 4.58
C SER A 766 -30.61 13.34 5.91
N SER A 767 -31.41 14.42 5.92
CA SER A 767 -31.67 15.23 7.11
C SER A 767 -32.88 14.78 7.93
N TYR A 768 -33.65 13.79 7.46
CA TYR A 768 -34.90 13.40 8.14
C TYR A 768 -34.67 12.61 9.44
N GLY A 769 -33.75 11.64 9.44
CA GLY A 769 -33.56 10.75 10.57
C GLY A 769 -32.55 9.64 10.26
N SER A 770 -32.15 8.90 11.29
CA SER A 770 -31.31 7.71 11.09
C SER A 770 -32.07 6.64 10.30
N THR A 771 -31.33 5.78 9.61
CA THR A 771 -31.94 4.63 8.90
C THR A 771 -32.81 3.79 9.82
N GLN A 772 -32.37 3.59 11.08
CA GLN A 772 -33.15 2.89 12.10
C GLN A 772 -34.48 3.60 12.37
N GLN A 773 -34.46 4.89 12.73
CA GLN A 773 -35.69 5.65 13.06
C GLN A 773 -36.66 5.71 11.88
N LEU A 774 -36.15 5.86 10.66
CA LEU A 774 -36.98 5.87 9.46
C LEU A 774 -37.57 4.48 9.16
N SER A 775 -36.84 3.41 9.44
CA SER A 775 -37.35 2.04 9.32
C SER A 775 -38.44 1.74 10.36
N GLU A 776 -38.26 2.19 11.61
CA GLU A 776 -39.25 2.06 12.68
C GLU A 776 -40.55 2.80 12.32
N LEU A 777 -40.45 4.07 11.87
CA LEU A 777 -41.59 4.85 11.40
C LEU A 777 -42.30 4.20 10.20
N TRP A 778 -41.55 3.58 9.29
CA TRP A 778 -42.12 2.87 8.15
C TRP A 778 -42.84 1.60 8.59
N LEU A 779 -42.26 0.82 9.51
CA LEU A 779 -42.86 -0.40 10.06
C LEU A 779 -44.12 -0.09 10.86
N GLU A 780 -44.11 0.93 11.72
CA GLU A 780 -45.30 1.37 12.47
C GLU A 780 -46.47 1.73 11.55
N LYS A 781 -46.20 2.29 10.36
CA LYS A 781 -47.23 2.72 9.41
C LYS A 781 -47.71 1.61 8.48
N ASN A 782 -46.87 0.62 8.17
CA ASN A 782 -47.14 -0.40 7.14
C ASN A 782 -47.28 -1.83 7.66
N ASP A 783 -46.96 -2.08 8.93
CA ASP A 783 -47.14 -3.38 9.59
C ASP A 783 -48.01 -3.24 10.85
N HIS A 784 -49.28 -3.67 10.72
CA HIS A 784 -50.28 -3.61 11.78
C HIS A 784 -49.92 -4.43 13.04
N GLY A 785 -48.92 -5.32 12.98
CA GLY A 785 -48.43 -6.09 14.12
C GLY A 785 -47.38 -5.37 14.97
N PHE A 786 -46.66 -4.39 14.38
CA PHE A 786 -45.48 -3.78 15.00
C PHE A 786 -45.82 -2.87 16.19
N GLY A 787 -46.93 -2.12 16.11
CA GLY A 787 -47.37 -1.20 17.17
C GLY A 787 -47.75 -1.87 18.50
N ARG A 788 -48.04 -3.18 18.52
CA ARG A 788 -48.37 -3.92 19.76
C ARG A 788 -47.14 -4.32 20.58
N LEU A 789 -45.97 -4.43 19.97
CA LEU A 789 -44.72 -4.78 20.68
C LEU A 789 -44.06 -3.56 21.31
N ALA A 790 -44.16 -2.39 20.67
CA ALA A 790 -43.52 -1.16 21.15
C ALA A 790 -44.11 -0.63 22.48
N SER A 791 -45.39 -0.86 22.78
CA SER A 791 -46.00 -0.43 24.06
C SER A 791 -45.56 -1.26 25.27
N SER A 792 -45.02 -2.47 25.04
CA SER A 792 -44.61 -3.38 26.12
C SER A 792 -43.22 -3.08 26.71
N ASN A 793 -42.37 -2.32 26.01
CA ASN A 793 -40.99 -2.05 26.42
C ASN A 793 -40.77 -0.71 27.12
N ALA A 794 -41.83 0.06 27.40
CA ALA A 794 -41.72 1.34 28.10
C ALA A 794 -41.47 1.24 29.62
N SER A 795 -41.40 0.02 30.19
CA SER A 795 -41.34 -0.19 31.65
C SER A 795 -39.95 -0.55 32.21
N VAL A 796 -38.93 -0.80 31.40
CA VAL A 796 -37.61 -1.16 31.93
C VAL A 796 -36.73 0.09 32.04
N ARG A 797 -36.95 0.84 33.12
CA ARG A 797 -36.02 1.85 33.63
C ARG A 797 -34.71 1.16 34.07
N THR A 798 -33.62 1.59 33.43
CA THR A 798 -32.26 1.80 33.98
C THR A 798 -31.93 1.20 35.35
N ALA A 799 -30.94 0.31 35.36
CA ALA A 799 -29.87 0.25 36.36
C ALA A 799 -28.53 0.27 35.61
#